data_AF-A0A537QXY4-F1
#
_entry.id   AF-A0A537QXY4-F1
#
_cell.length_a   1.000
_cell.length_b   1.000
_cell.length_c   1.000
_cell.angle_alpha   90.00
_cell.angle_beta   90.00
_cell.angle_gamma   90.00
#
_symmetry.space_group_name_H-M   'P 1'
#
loop_
_entity.id
_entity.type
_entity.pdbx_description
1 polymer ?
#
loop_
_entity_poly.entity_id
_entity_poly.type
_entity_poly.pdbx_seq_one_letter_code
_entity_poly.pdbx_strand_id
1 'polypeptide(L)'
;MTGATAARFMDLVPQRTAGTWSAAPRLSSAICARAERAGGGPARFSWTALGRLPRLRRIDRCPRQRRDRDRCEPATAPRQMHIHQQAAILAPGMIVSGATAPVRLRLGGLPLAPAAVAALFPDFRVEPGSAAVAEVPFASLGEGLLRAPPHTRGAAGCLSAVALAVTGSPSPADRLDPALVLAERGWESPDLMQRAQAARHALVAHRAAGAWWLAGEEALPPDGEYTLVLWAEPPVPGSGTASAEDVLAAMLDAALAENPPERIVVLAPNRTKPHHSAAKLAAAASRGAHVISAVEPWAAIERATQVYSAGGEIGFLALLAGRPVAAFRRSFYTGWGLTRDAAGVPQQGFARPIDEVFAANCLIATRYRDPFRNTPASFEDTLALLAEWRRVEIANRQVAVCVGMSFWKRRRVADFLRSAAGTPVFRRTAADAVAAARRPAKTEPRAIAVWASRMPSGLAEMAGRHRLPLIRVEDGFVRSVGLGADFLPPASLVFDAGGMYYDPRSRSDLEVLLGEAEFPPALIERARRLTAQLVARGVTLSVLFGGGETRTNLALLERVRAANPDAFILYKPHPDVAAGHRKGAVPEALARRFADAIVQDASTAALLSCIDELHTMTSLAGFEALLRHRQVTVYGRPFYAGWGLTADMLAIDRGRRLSLDELVAGALILYPRYLDPVTRLPCGPEVIIERLDQPELWRPGMLVLARRLQGALARRLSEMRASLLPSGLARQKLRQ
;
A
#
# COMPACT_ATOMS: atom_id res chain seq x y z
N MET A 1 44.68 54.47 25.47
CA MET A 1 43.39 55.12 25.10
C MET A 1 42.79 54.25 24.00
N THR A 2 41.97 53.25 24.37
CA THR A 2 40.47 53.26 24.32
C THR A 2 39.92 53.19 22.89
N GLY A 3 39.19 52.16 22.44
CA GLY A 3 38.74 50.87 23.03
C GLY A 3 38.51 49.83 21.92
N ALA A 4 38.51 48.50 22.17
CA ALA A 4 37.35 47.69 22.57
C ALA A 4 36.08 47.95 21.71
N THR A 5 35.43 46.98 21.06
CA THR A 5 35.06 45.63 21.54
C THR A 5 34.65 44.70 20.37
N ALA A 6 35.14 43.45 20.31
CA ALA A 6 34.52 42.36 19.52
C ALA A 6 35.06 40.98 19.92
N ALA A 7 34.59 40.44 21.05
CA ALA A 7 34.86 39.06 21.45
C ALA A 7 33.61 38.44 22.09
N ARG A 8 33.03 37.41 21.45
CA ARG A 8 32.14 36.37 21.99
C ARG A 8 31.53 35.57 20.83
N PHE A 9 31.98 34.33 20.65
CA PHE A 9 31.19 33.13 20.30
C PHE A 9 32.15 31.95 20.08
N MET A 10 32.67 31.43 21.18
CA MET A 10 33.15 30.05 21.29
C MET A 10 32.36 29.38 22.42
N ASP A 11 32.30 28.05 22.36
CA ASP A 11 31.61 27.11 23.26
C ASP A 11 30.16 26.75 22.91
N LEU A 12 30.02 25.62 22.21
CA LEU A 12 29.11 24.50 22.53
C LEU A 12 29.37 23.33 21.55
N VAL A 13 30.54 22.69 21.70
CA VAL A 13 30.86 21.42 21.02
C VAL A 13 30.79 20.29 22.06
N PRO A 14 29.85 19.33 21.95
CA PRO A 14 29.80 18.20 22.85
C PRO A 14 31.03 17.28 22.68
N GLN A 15 31.72 17.01 23.79
CA GLN A 15 32.87 16.11 23.83
C GLN A 15 32.45 14.69 23.43
N ARG A 16 33.14 14.10 22.43
CA ARG A 16 33.00 12.67 22.13
C ARG A 16 33.92 11.85 23.03
N THR A 17 33.32 10.96 23.82
CA THR A 17 34.02 9.97 24.64
C THR A 17 34.80 8.98 23.76
N ALA A 18 36.05 8.71 24.12
CA ALA A 18 36.85 7.67 23.49
C ALA A 18 36.31 6.28 23.86
N GLY A 19 36.07 5.44 22.84
CA GLY A 19 35.54 4.08 22.99
C GLY A 19 35.98 3.21 21.83
N THR A 20 36.82 2.23 22.14
CA THR A 20 37.38 1.16 21.30
C THR A 20 36.57 0.73 20.07
N TRP A 21 37.19 0.83 18.88
CA TRP A 21 36.80 0.05 17.69
C TRP A 21 37.95 -0.84 17.25
N SER A 22 37.76 -2.16 17.32
CA SER A 22 38.72 -3.16 16.85
C SER A 22 38.35 -3.72 15.48
N ALA A 23 39.37 -3.91 14.64
CA ALA A 23 39.38 -4.77 13.45
C ALA A 23 38.43 -4.41 12.28
N ALA A 24 38.98 -3.69 11.29
CA ALA A 24 38.61 -3.84 9.89
C ALA A 24 39.84 -4.36 9.11
N PRO A 25 39.70 -5.39 8.23
CA PRO A 25 40.84 -5.95 7.52
C PRO A 25 41.28 -5.05 6.36
N ARG A 26 42.58 -4.78 6.28
CA ARG A 26 43.21 -4.13 5.12
C ARG A 26 43.20 -5.10 3.93
N LEU A 27 42.59 -4.72 2.81
CA LEU A 27 42.81 -5.40 1.53
C LEU A 27 43.60 -4.48 0.57
N SER A 28 44.70 -5.04 0.07
CA SER A 28 45.75 -4.35 -0.66
C SER A 28 45.34 -3.94 -2.07
N SER A 29 46.04 -2.93 -2.58
CA SER A 29 46.15 -2.57 -4.00
C SER A 29 46.31 -3.78 -4.92
N ALA A 30 45.32 -4.05 -5.78
CA ALA A 30 45.37 -5.13 -6.77
C ALA A 30 44.46 -4.93 -8.02
N ILE A 31 44.04 -3.70 -8.36
CA ILE A 31 43.31 -3.42 -9.61
C ILE A 31 43.90 -2.19 -10.31
N CYS A 32 45.12 -2.34 -10.87
CA CYS A 32 45.70 -1.35 -11.77
C CYS A 32 46.75 -1.93 -12.73
N ALA A 33 46.56 -3.16 -13.21
CA ALA A 33 47.43 -3.79 -14.22
C ALA A 33 46.78 -4.98 -14.94
N ARG A 34 45.89 -4.74 -15.93
CA ARG A 34 45.58 -5.76 -16.96
C ARG A 34 44.92 -5.19 -18.23
N ALA A 35 45.69 -4.39 -18.97
CA ALA A 35 45.35 -3.96 -20.32
C ALA A 35 46.54 -4.16 -21.27
N GLU A 36 47.01 -5.41 -21.42
CA GLU A 36 47.93 -5.78 -22.50
C GLU A 36 47.99 -7.31 -22.69
N ARG A 37 48.00 -7.72 -23.97
CA ARG A 37 47.96 -9.10 -24.53
C ARG A 37 46.59 -9.71 -24.77
N ALA A 38 45.97 -9.28 -25.88
CA ALA A 38 45.10 -10.15 -26.68
C ALA A 38 45.96 -11.08 -27.55
N GLY A 39 45.60 -12.36 -27.66
CA GLY A 39 46.26 -13.31 -28.55
C GLY A 39 45.87 -14.76 -28.26
N GLY A 40 45.33 -15.46 -29.26
CA GLY A 40 45.04 -16.90 -29.21
C GLY A 40 43.56 -17.23 -29.00
N GLY A 41 42.98 -17.96 -29.97
CA GLY A 41 41.60 -18.40 -29.97
C GLY A 41 41.39 -19.81 -29.34
N PRO A 42 40.46 -20.63 -29.87
CA PRO A 42 39.32 -21.03 -29.04
C PRO A 42 39.27 -22.53 -28.71
N ALA A 43 38.68 -22.86 -27.56
CA ALA A 43 38.27 -24.22 -27.22
C ALA A 43 36.81 -24.26 -26.73
N ARG A 44 35.96 -24.97 -27.47
CA ARG A 44 34.63 -25.40 -27.01
C ARG A 44 34.79 -26.54 -26.01
N PHE A 45 33.98 -26.62 -24.96
CA PHE A 45 33.60 -27.93 -24.40
C PHE A 45 32.15 -27.95 -23.90
N SER A 46 31.55 -29.13 -23.99
CA SER A 46 30.12 -29.41 -23.88
C SER A 46 29.71 -29.97 -22.52
N TRP A 47 28.44 -29.79 -22.17
CA TRP A 47 27.80 -30.44 -21.02
C TRP A 47 27.26 -31.83 -21.38
N THR A 48 27.68 -32.87 -20.65
CA THR A 48 26.88 -34.08 -20.37
C THR A 48 27.51 -34.94 -19.27
N ALA A 49 26.67 -35.39 -18.32
CA ALA A 49 26.51 -36.78 -17.85
C ALA A 49 26.24 -36.90 -16.33
N LEU A 50 25.22 -37.70 -15.97
CA LEU A 50 24.92 -38.11 -14.60
C LEU A 50 25.87 -39.25 -14.15
N GLY A 51 26.19 -39.33 -12.85
CA GLY A 51 26.95 -40.42 -12.25
C GLY A 51 26.50 -40.75 -10.81
N ARG A 52 26.18 -42.03 -10.58
CA ARG A 52 25.47 -42.60 -9.41
C ARG A 52 26.21 -42.58 -8.06
N LEU A 53 25.40 -42.74 -7.00
CA LEU A 53 25.77 -43.15 -5.62
C LEU A 53 26.66 -44.41 -5.52
N PRO A 54 27.31 -44.60 -4.36
CA PRO A 54 27.19 -45.89 -3.65
C PRO A 54 26.76 -45.77 -2.16
N ARG A 55 26.23 -46.88 -1.62
CA ARG A 55 25.85 -47.09 -0.21
C ARG A 55 27.00 -47.68 0.62
N LEU A 56 26.89 -47.60 1.95
CA LEU A 56 27.19 -48.60 3.02
C LEU A 56 27.44 -47.82 4.36
N ARG A 57 27.19 -48.29 5.59
CA ARG A 57 27.08 -49.66 6.18
C ARG A 57 26.12 -49.67 7.40
N ARG A 58 25.68 -50.86 7.84
CA ARG A 58 24.97 -51.11 9.12
C ARG A 58 25.92 -51.08 10.32
N ILE A 59 25.39 -50.81 11.53
CA ILE A 59 25.74 -51.53 12.78
C ILE A 59 24.44 -51.81 13.56
N ASP A 60 24.30 -53.03 14.07
CA ASP A 60 23.19 -53.49 14.94
C ASP A 60 23.54 -53.33 16.43
N ARG A 61 22.54 -53.12 17.31
CA ARG A 61 22.14 -54.04 18.41
C ARG A 61 21.28 -53.38 19.49
N CYS A 62 20.39 -54.20 20.07
CA CYS A 62 19.60 -53.94 21.28
C CYS A 62 19.60 -55.22 22.12
N PRO A 63 19.55 -55.14 23.47
CA PRO A 63 19.05 -56.25 24.28
C PRO A 63 17.95 -55.88 25.30
N ARG A 64 16.86 -56.65 25.19
CA ARG A 64 15.78 -56.97 26.15
C ARG A 64 16.06 -56.73 27.66
N GLN A 65 15.01 -56.30 28.39
CA GLN A 65 14.48 -57.13 29.49
C GLN A 65 12.95 -57.02 29.68
N ARG A 66 12.40 -57.33 30.87
CA ARG A 66 11.07 -57.99 31.00
C ARG A 66 10.48 -57.93 32.44
N ARG A 67 9.16 -58.20 32.58
CA ARG A 67 8.38 -58.50 33.83
C ARG A 67 8.08 -57.30 34.76
N ASP A 68 7.01 -57.26 35.57
CA ASP A 68 5.72 -58.00 35.64
C ASP A 68 4.63 -57.17 36.39
N ARG A 69 3.43 -57.76 36.58
CA ARG A 69 2.20 -57.28 37.28
C ARG A 69 2.43 -56.78 38.75
N ASP A 70 1.59 -55.99 39.43
CA ASP A 70 0.14 -56.18 39.76
C ASP A 70 -0.51 -54.94 40.49
N ARG A 71 -1.85 -54.86 40.45
CA ARG A 71 -2.89 -54.23 41.34
C ARG A 71 -2.60 -53.06 42.32
N CYS A 72 -3.42 -51.98 42.28
CA CYS A 72 -4.53 -51.69 43.25
C CYS A 72 -5.10 -50.25 43.13
N GLU A 73 -6.43 -50.13 43.32
CA GLU A 73 -7.23 -48.90 43.54
C GLU A 73 -7.56 -48.73 45.06
N PRO A 74 -8.26 -47.67 45.54
CA PRO A 74 -8.42 -46.27 45.08
C PRO A 74 -8.24 -45.22 46.23
N ALA A 75 -8.53 -43.93 45.95
CA ALA A 75 -9.36 -43.00 46.78
C ALA A 75 -8.84 -41.56 47.10
N THR A 76 -9.83 -40.65 47.16
CA THR A 76 -9.90 -39.35 47.89
C THR A 76 -9.07 -38.11 47.49
N ALA A 77 -9.79 -37.18 46.83
CA ALA A 77 -9.95 -35.74 47.13
C ALA A 77 -8.76 -34.74 46.94
N PRO A 78 -9.05 -33.47 46.56
CA PRO A 78 -8.05 -32.60 45.94
C PRO A 78 -7.23 -31.77 46.93
N ARG A 79 -5.92 -31.68 46.70
CA ARG A 79 -5.10 -30.58 47.23
C ARG A 79 -5.16 -29.39 46.27
N GLN A 80 -5.52 -28.23 46.79
CA GLN A 80 -5.22 -26.96 46.13
C GLN A 80 -3.71 -26.87 45.88
N MET A 81 -3.32 -26.61 44.64
CA MET A 81 -1.92 -26.33 44.31
C MET A 81 -1.85 -24.95 43.66
N HIS A 82 -1.43 -23.96 44.44
CA HIS A 82 -1.10 -22.63 43.92
C HIS A 82 0.09 -22.75 42.97
N ILE A 83 -0.18 -22.73 41.67
CA ILE A 83 0.86 -22.56 40.66
C ILE A 83 1.01 -21.06 40.41
N HIS A 84 1.99 -20.45 41.07
CA HIS A 84 2.57 -19.20 40.59
C HIS A 84 3.32 -19.51 39.28
N GLN A 85 2.71 -19.24 38.14
CA GLN A 85 3.42 -19.07 36.88
C GLN A 85 3.50 -17.58 36.56
N GLN A 86 4.73 -17.08 36.45
CA GLN A 86 5.01 -15.71 36.04
C GLN A 86 4.59 -15.53 34.59
N ALA A 87 3.67 -14.61 34.33
CA ALA A 87 3.29 -14.21 32.98
C ALA A 87 4.42 -13.39 32.35
N ALA A 88 5.26 -14.04 31.53
CA ALA A 88 6.21 -13.35 30.67
C ALA A 88 5.44 -12.67 29.52
N ILE A 89 5.17 -11.38 29.67
CA ILE A 89 4.59 -10.53 28.62
C ILE A 89 5.68 -10.28 27.56
N LEU A 90 5.52 -10.87 26.38
CA LEU A 90 6.42 -10.66 25.25
C LEU A 90 5.87 -9.58 24.32
N ALA A 91 6.59 -8.46 24.24
CA ALA A 91 6.48 -7.52 23.13
C ALA A 91 6.92 -8.20 21.81
N PRO A 92 6.44 -7.74 20.64
CA PRO A 92 6.75 -8.38 19.37
C PRO A 92 8.23 -8.18 19.00
N GLY A 93 9.02 -9.26 19.02
CA GLY A 93 10.41 -9.22 18.54
C GLY A 93 11.39 -10.23 19.18
N MET A 94 11.05 -10.85 20.31
CA MET A 94 11.94 -11.84 20.95
C MET A 94 11.55 -13.28 20.62
N ILE A 95 12.43 -13.95 19.85
CA ILE A 95 12.43 -15.42 19.73
C ILE A 95 12.86 -15.99 21.07
N VAL A 96 11.91 -16.47 21.88
CA VAL A 96 12.22 -17.30 23.04
C VAL A 96 12.63 -18.68 22.55
N SER A 97 13.92 -18.98 22.57
CA SER A 97 14.48 -20.28 22.20
C SER A 97 14.24 -21.33 23.30
N GLY A 98 12.97 -21.62 23.57
CA GLY A 98 12.50 -22.77 24.34
C GLY A 98 11.61 -23.61 23.44
N ALA A 99 12.17 -24.62 22.78
CA ALA A 99 11.48 -25.37 21.73
C ALA A 99 10.45 -26.38 22.29
N THR A 100 9.38 -25.88 22.92
CA THR A 100 8.12 -26.64 23.03
C THR A 100 7.58 -26.87 21.63
N ALA A 101 7.22 -28.11 21.29
CA ALA A 101 6.68 -28.42 19.97
C ALA A 101 5.41 -27.59 19.70
N PRO A 102 5.24 -27.03 18.47
CA PRO A 102 4.10 -26.16 18.17
C PRO A 102 2.78 -26.91 18.36
N VAL A 103 1.84 -26.27 19.04
CA VAL A 103 0.55 -26.85 19.39
C VAL A 103 -0.22 -27.22 18.11
N ARG A 104 -0.79 -28.42 18.07
CA ARG A 104 -1.63 -28.87 16.96
C ARG A 104 -2.93 -28.06 16.96
N LEU A 105 -3.35 -27.57 15.79
CA LEU A 105 -4.57 -26.79 15.63
C LEU A 105 -5.31 -27.23 14.36
N ARG A 106 -6.62 -27.43 14.45
CA ARG A 106 -7.49 -27.66 13.28
C ARG A 106 -8.28 -26.40 12.99
N LEU A 107 -8.40 -26.04 11.71
CA LEU A 107 -9.06 -24.81 11.26
C LEU A 107 -10.28 -25.13 10.39
N GLY A 108 -11.38 -24.43 10.64
CA GLY A 108 -12.57 -24.41 9.78
C GLY A 108 -13.01 -22.98 9.43
N GLY A 109 -14.17 -22.84 8.80
CA GLY A 109 -14.83 -21.55 8.54
C GLY A 109 -14.29 -20.76 7.35
N LEU A 110 -12.98 -20.52 7.27
CA LEU A 110 -12.34 -19.80 6.15
C LEU A 110 -11.57 -20.71 5.17
N PRO A 111 -11.75 -20.53 3.84
CA PRO A 111 -10.94 -21.22 2.82
C PRO A 111 -9.56 -20.55 2.68
N LEU A 112 -8.62 -20.92 3.54
CA LEU A 112 -7.24 -20.39 3.53
C LEU A 112 -6.29 -21.24 2.66
N ALA A 113 -5.46 -20.59 1.86
CA ALA A 113 -4.37 -21.27 1.15
C ALA A 113 -3.22 -21.61 2.11
N PRO A 114 -2.42 -22.66 1.87
CA PRO A 114 -1.36 -23.09 2.80
C PRO A 114 -0.37 -21.98 3.19
N ALA A 115 0.02 -21.11 2.26
CA ALA A 115 0.88 -19.96 2.54
C ALA A 115 0.22 -18.90 3.44
N ALA A 116 -1.11 -18.71 3.34
CA ALA A 116 -1.85 -17.83 4.23
C ALA A 116 -2.00 -18.44 5.63
N VAL A 117 -2.22 -19.75 5.73
CA VAL A 117 -2.25 -20.49 7.00
C VAL A 117 -0.92 -20.34 7.74
N ALA A 118 0.22 -20.58 7.06
CA ALA A 118 1.55 -20.45 7.66
C ALA A 118 1.88 -19.01 8.12
N ALA A 119 1.37 -18.00 7.40
CA ALA A 119 1.57 -16.59 7.74
C ALA A 119 0.68 -16.10 8.90
N LEU A 120 -0.57 -16.60 8.98
CA LEU A 120 -1.53 -16.21 10.02
C LEU A 120 -1.32 -16.99 11.33
N PHE A 121 -0.89 -18.26 11.26
CA PHE A 121 -0.77 -19.14 12.42
C PHE A 121 0.66 -19.72 12.55
N PRO A 122 1.71 -18.87 12.64
CA PRO A 122 3.11 -19.33 12.68
C PRO A 122 3.42 -20.18 13.92
N ASP A 123 2.71 -19.95 15.03
CA ASP A 123 2.92 -20.62 16.32
C ASP A 123 2.28 -22.02 16.39
N PHE A 124 1.48 -22.40 15.39
CA PHE A 124 0.65 -23.60 15.41
C PHE A 124 1.02 -24.58 14.30
N ARG A 125 1.03 -25.88 14.62
CA ARG A 125 1.07 -26.92 13.60
C ARG A 125 -0.35 -27.16 13.11
N VAL A 126 -0.73 -26.46 12.05
CA VAL A 126 -2.08 -26.56 11.49
C VAL A 126 -2.29 -27.88 10.75
N GLU A 127 -3.33 -28.62 11.13
CA GLU A 127 -3.75 -29.86 10.50
C GLU A 127 -5.07 -29.66 9.71
N PRO A 128 -5.21 -30.25 8.51
CA PRO A 128 -6.44 -30.15 7.73
C PRO A 128 -7.58 -30.96 8.38
N GLY A 129 -8.76 -30.35 8.52
CA GLY A 129 -9.98 -31.05 8.94
C GLY A 129 -11.12 -30.13 9.33
N SER A 130 -12.34 -30.50 8.95
CA SER A 130 -13.56 -29.68 9.10
C SER A 130 -14.35 -29.92 10.39
N ALA A 131 -13.81 -30.69 11.33
CA ALA A 131 -14.50 -31.08 12.56
C ALA A 131 -13.53 -31.23 13.74
N ALA A 132 -14.05 -31.04 14.96
CA ALA A 132 -13.34 -31.26 16.21
C ALA A 132 -12.93 -32.73 16.39
N VAL A 133 -11.80 -32.94 17.05
CA VAL A 133 -11.28 -34.24 17.49
C VAL A 133 -10.80 -34.06 18.92
N ALA A 134 -11.13 -34.96 19.84
CA ALA A 134 -11.00 -34.72 21.28
C ALA A 134 -9.59 -34.27 21.75
N GLU A 135 -8.53 -34.70 21.07
CA GLU A 135 -7.12 -34.39 21.41
C GLU A 135 -6.54 -33.14 20.71
N VAL A 136 -7.27 -32.49 19.79
CA VAL A 136 -6.74 -31.36 18.99
C VAL A 136 -7.77 -30.23 18.94
N PRO A 137 -7.44 -29.03 19.45
CA PRO A 137 -8.36 -27.90 19.44
C PRO A 137 -8.76 -27.53 18.01
N PHE A 138 -10.02 -27.15 17.86
CA PHE A 138 -10.63 -26.73 16.60
C PHE A 138 -11.09 -25.29 16.71
N ALA A 139 -10.51 -24.42 15.86
CA ALA A 139 -10.91 -23.03 15.70
C ALA A 139 -11.77 -22.88 14.44
N SER A 140 -13.01 -22.43 14.62
CA SER A 140 -13.88 -22.02 13.52
C SER A 140 -13.54 -20.57 13.16
N LEU A 141 -12.91 -20.33 12.01
CA LEU A 141 -12.42 -19.00 11.65
C LEU A 141 -13.45 -18.14 10.91
N GLY A 142 -13.39 -16.84 11.16
CA GLY A 142 -13.98 -15.78 10.34
C GLY A 142 -12.92 -14.74 9.95
N GLU A 143 -13.26 -13.85 9.01
CA GLU A 143 -12.41 -12.69 8.74
C GLU A 143 -12.43 -11.74 9.94
N GLY A 144 -11.29 -11.12 10.25
CA GLY A 144 -11.24 -10.03 11.22
C GLY A 144 -11.83 -8.73 10.67
N LEU A 145 -11.91 -7.70 11.52
CA LEU A 145 -12.40 -6.36 11.16
C LEU A 145 -11.68 -5.74 9.95
N LEU A 146 -10.39 -6.04 9.80
CA LEU A 146 -9.51 -5.51 8.75
C LEU A 146 -9.43 -6.52 7.60
N ARG A 147 -10.25 -6.31 6.57
CA ARG A 147 -10.37 -7.20 5.42
C ARG A 147 -10.28 -6.46 4.09
N ALA A 148 -9.92 -7.19 3.02
CA ALA A 148 -9.79 -6.64 1.68
C ALA A 148 -11.17 -6.45 1.00
N PRO A 149 -11.31 -5.47 0.08
CA PRO A 149 -12.47 -5.38 -0.78
C PRO A 149 -12.67 -6.63 -1.66
N PRO A 150 -13.92 -7.04 -1.97
CA PRO A 150 -14.23 -8.30 -2.67
C PRO A 150 -13.79 -8.34 -4.14
N HIS A 151 -13.39 -7.20 -4.72
CA HIS A 151 -12.79 -7.15 -6.04
C HIS A 151 -11.30 -7.56 -6.04
N THR A 152 -10.69 -7.71 -4.87
CA THR A 152 -9.41 -8.40 -4.64
C THR A 152 -9.58 -9.89 -4.91
N ARG A 153 -8.75 -10.48 -5.77
CA ARG A 153 -8.90 -11.88 -6.20
C ARG A 153 -8.00 -12.85 -5.44
N GLY A 154 -8.57 -13.99 -5.05
CA GLY A 154 -7.84 -15.16 -4.57
C GLY A 154 -7.28 -15.03 -3.15
N ALA A 155 -6.33 -15.92 -2.81
CA ALA A 155 -5.75 -16.04 -1.47
C ALA A 155 -5.06 -14.78 -0.94
N ALA A 156 -4.80 -13.78 -1.79
CA ALA A 156 -4.24 -12.50 -1.36
C ALA A 156 -5.21 -11.66 -0.51
N GLY A 157 -6.53 -11.86 -0.63
CA GLY A 157 -7.54 -11.03 0.03
C GLY A 157 -7.73 -11.22 1.53
N CYS A 158 -7.39 -12.39 2.09
CA CYS A 158 -7.47 -12.59 3.54
C CYS A 158 -6.29 -11.89 4.22
N LEU A 159 -6.57 -10.72 4.82
CA LEU A 159 -5.60 -9.91 5.57
C LEU A 159 -5.61 -10.25 7.06
N SER A 160 -6.75 -10.69 7.59
CA SER A 160 -6.89 -11.06 8.99
C SER A 160 -7.88 -12.20 9.21
N ALA A 161 -7.63 -13.00 10.24
CA ALA A 161 -8.48 -14.11 10.65
C ALA A 161 -8.61 -14.15 12.19
N VAL A 162 -9.82 -14.42 12.68
CA VAL A 162 -10.15 -14.54 14.11
C VAL A 162 -10.97 -15.82 14.33
N ALA A 163 -10.85 -16.47 15.49
CA ALA A 163 -11.75 -17.58 15.79
C ALA A 163 -13.11 -17.03 16.26
N LEU A 164 -14.17 -17.49 15.61
CA LEU A 164 -15.56 -17.25 15.97
C LEU A 164 -16.00 -18.17 17.13
N ALA A 165 -15.30 -19.30 17.28
CA ALA A 165 -15.30 -20.16 18.45
C ALA A 165 -14.05 -21.05 18.45
N VAL A 166 -13.46 -21.28 19.62
CA VAL A 166 -12.49 -22.37 19.85
C VAL A 166 -13.14 -23.47 20.68
N THR A 167 -12.92 -24.73 20.28
CA THR A 167 -13.49 -25.92 20.93
C THR A 167 -12.45 -27.02 21.09
N GLY A 168 -12.50 -27.76 22.20
CA GLY A 168 -11.54 -28.80 22.54
C GLY A 168 -11.10 -28.72 24.00
N SER A 169 -10.01 -29.40 24.33
CA SER A 169 -9.34 -29.24 25.64
C SER A 169 -8.64 -27.89 25.74
N PRO A 170 -8.55 -27.27 26.95
CA PRO A 170 -7.88 -25.99 27.14
C PRO A 170 -6.45 -25.96 26.60
N SER A 171 -6.10 -24.87 25.91
CA SER A 171 -4.88 -24.81 25.11
C SER A 171 -4.44 -23.37 24.79
N PRO A 172 -3.19 -23.14 24.33
CA PRO A 172 -2.80 -21.84 23.78
C PRO A 172 -3.63 -21.35 22.58
N ALA A 173 -4.44 -22.21 21.94
CA ALA A 173 -5.37 -21.80 20.90
C ALA A 173 -6.57 -21.03 21.44
N ASP A 174 -6.89 -21.13 22.74
CA ASP A 174 -8.03 -20.47 23.38
C ASP A 174 -7.90 -18.93 23.28
N ARG A 175 -6.66 -18.42 23.22
CA ARG A 175 -6.34 -17.01 22.94
C ARG A 175 -6.76 -16.52 21.56
N LEU A 176 -7.17 -17.40 20.64
CA LEU A 176 -7.73 -17.01 19.33
C LEU A 176 -9.22 -16.67 19.40
N ASP A 177 -9.89 -16.98 20.51
CA ASP A 177 -11.30 -16.68 20.77
C ASP A 177 -11.42 -15.41 21.64
N PRO A 178 -11.99 -14.30 21.12
CA PRO A 178 -12.12 -13.07 21.88
C PRO A 178 -12.94 -13.22 23.18
N ALA A 179 -13.92 -14.14 23.21
CA ALA A 179 -14.79 -14.32 24.37
C ALA A 179 -14.08 -15.07 25.50
N LEU A 180 -13.17 -16.01 25.18
CA LEU A 180 -12.33 -16.68 26.17
C LEU A 180 -11.29 -15.71 26.76
N VAL A 181 -10.63 -14.90 25.91
CA VAL A 181 -9.70 -13.86 26.37
C VAL A 181 -10.38 -12.87 27.32
N LEU A 182 -11.60 -12.41 27.01
CA LEU A 182 -12.31 -11.44 27.86
C LEU A 182 -12.74 -11.99 29.22
N ALA A 183 -13.00 -13.30 29.32
CA ALA A 183 -13.35 -13.98 30.56
C ALA A 183 -12.16 -14.11 31.54
N GLU A 184 -10.93 -14.22 31.04
CA GLU A 184 -9.71 -14.23 31.84
C GLU A 184 -9.29 -12.82 32.29
N ARG A 185 -8.65 -12.69 33.45
CA ARG A 185 -8.05 -11.44 33.96
C ARG A 185 -6.53 -11.56 34.08
N GLY A 186 -5.82 -10.44 33.98
CA GLY A 186 -4.37 -10.33 34.17
C GLY A 186 -3.57 -10.17 32.88
N TRP A 187 -4.23 -10.03 31.72
CA TRP A 187 -3.59 -9.77 30.42
C TRP A 187 -3.58 -8.28 30.04
N GLU A 188 -4.30 -7.44 30.80
CA GLU A 188 -4.62 -6.04 30.53
C GLU A 188 -3.45 -5.10 30.91
N SER A 189 -2.26 -5.30 30.32
CA SER A 189 -1.09 -4.48 30.66
C SER A 189 -1.25 -3.01 30.23
N PRO A 190 -0.65 -2.03 30.94
CA PRO A 190 -0.75 -0.61 30.58
C PRO A 190 -0.32 -0.31 29.14
N ASP A 191 0.76 -0.93 28.67
CA ASP A 191 1.25 -0.77 27.29
C ASP A 191 0.25 -1.31 26.26
N LEU A 192 -0.39 -2.45 26.56
CA LEU A 192 -1.42 -3.02 25.69
C LEU A 192 -2.66 -2.12 25.64
N MET A 193 -3.07 -1.53 26.77
CA MET A 193 -4.20 -0.61 26.82
C MET A 193 -3.91 0.70 26.08
N GLN A 194 -2.72 1.27 26.23
CA GLN A 194 -2.30 2.45 25.45
C GLN A 194 -2.27 2.15 23.95
N ARG A 195 -1.72 0.99 23.55
CA ARG A 195 -1.73 0.52 22.17
C ARG A 195 -3.15 0.32 21.65
N ALA A 196 -4.03 -0.31 22.41
CA ALA A 196 -5.43 -0.55 22.07
C ALA A 196 -6.20 0.75 21.83
N GLN A 197 -6.05 1.73 22.75
CA GLN A 197 -6.68 3.04 22.62
C GLN A 197 -6.22 3.77 21.36
N ALA A 198 -4.90 3.82 21.10
CA ALA A 198 -4.34 4.46 19.91
C ALA A 198 -4.79 3.77 18.61
N ALA A 199 -4.77 2.44 18.59
CA ALA A 199 -5.20 1.61 17.46
C ALA A 199 -6.70 1.74 17.16
N ARG A 200 -7.56 1.80 18.19
CA ARG A 200 -9.00 2.07 18.06
C ARG A 200 -9.25 3.46 17.49
N HIS A 201 -8.60 4.49 18.04
CA HIS A 201 -8.73 5.86 17.53
C HIS A 201 -8.30 5.97 16.06
N ALA A 202 -7.19 5.34 15.68
CA ALA A 202 -6.74 5.29 14.29
C ALA A 202 -7.72 4.56 13.36
N LEU A 203 -8.30 3.44 13.80
CA LEU A 203 -9.30 2.69 13.02
C LEU A 203 -10.55 3.53 12.72
N VAL A 204 -11.06 4.26 13.72
CA VAL A 204 -12.22 5.14 13.58
C VAL A 204 -11.88 6.33 12.68
N ALA A 205 -10.73 6.99 12.90
CA ALA A 205 -10.28 8.12 12.09
C ALA A 205 -10.11 7.76 10.60
N HIS A 206 -9.59 6.57 10.30
CA HIS A 206 -9.41 6.09 8.92
C HIS A 206 -10.65 5.42 8.32
N ARG A 207 -11.69 5.10 9.10
CA ARG A 207 -12.93 4.44 8.65
C ARG A 207 -12.65 3.16 7.84
N ALA A 208 -11.64 2.39 8.26
CA ALA A 208 -10.96 1.37 7.46
C ALA A 208 -11.24 -0.08 7.88
N ALA A 209 -12.23 -0.28 8.76
CA ALA A 209 -12.77 -1.59 9.12
C ALA A 209 -14.18 -1.79 8.56
N GLY A 210 -14.64 -3.04 8.49
CA GLY A 210 -15.94 -3.38 7.92
C GLY A 210 -16.01 -3.22 6.40
N ALA A 211 -17.23 -3.11 5.86
CA ALA A 211 -17.47 -2.99 4.42
C ALA A 211 -17.30 -1.54 3.90
N TRP A 212 -16.20 -0.89 4.24
CA TRP A 212 -15.87 0.51 3.86
C TRP A 212 -15.82 0.75 2.35
N TRP A 213 -15.75 -0.33 1.56
CA TRP A 213 -15.81 -0.32 0.10
C TRP A 213 -17.23 -0.44 -0.47
N LEU A 214 -18.31 -0.32 0.31
CA LEU A 214 -19.63 -0.15 -0.31
C LEU A 214 -19.70 1.25 -0.95
N ALA A 215 -20.23 1.33 -2.17
CA ALA A 215 -20.67 2.59 -2.75
C ALA A 215 -22.14 2.73 -2.39
N GLY A 216 -22.50 3.81 -1.68
CA GLY A 216 -23.90 4.10 -1.39
C GLY A 216 -24.67 4.27 -2.69
N GLU A 217 -25.46 3.27 -3.07
CA GLU A 217 -26.37 3.37 -4.22
C GLU A 217 -27.63 4.19 -3.83
N GLU A 218 -27.94 4.21 -2.54
CA GLU A 218 -29.03 4.94 -1.92
C GLU A 218 -28.47 6.03 -0.99
N ALA A 219 -29.09 7.21 -0.99
CA ALA A 219 -28.70 8.30 -0.11
C ALA A 219 -29.27 8.09 1.30
N LEU A 220 -28.43 8.32 2.32
CA LEU A 220 -28.90 8.53 3.69
C LEU A 220 -29.81 9.78 3.73
N PRO A 221 -30.75 9.90 4.70
CA PRO A 221 -31.62 11.08 4.81
C PRO A 221 -30.78 12.36 4.83
N PRO A 222 -31.15 13.42 4.10
CA PRO A 222 -30.24 14.55 3.85
C PRO A 222 -29.81 15.26 5.14
N ASP A 223 -30.75 15.49 6.05
CA ASP A 223 -30.55 16.28 7.27
C ASP A 223 -30.77 15.48 8.56
N GLY A 224 -30.20 15.96 9.67
CA GLY A 224 -30.48 15.48 11.03
C GLY A 224 -29.72 14.23 11.48
N GLU A 225 -29.79 13.98 12.78
CA GLU A 225 -29.38 12.73 13.42
C GLU A 225 -30.54 11.71 13.42
N TYR A 226 -30.20 10.42 13.49
CA TYR A 226 -31.18 9.33 13.44
C TYR A 226 -30.81 8.15 14.35
N THR A 227 -31.80 7.32 14.63
CA THR A 227 -31.61 6.00 15.23
C THR A 227 -31.39 4.97 14.13
N LEU A 228 -30.37 4.12 14.31
CA LEU A 228 -29.91 3.17 13.30
C LEU A 228 -30.28 1.74 13.70
N VAL A 229 -31.02 1.03 12.85
CA VAL A 229 -31.37 -0.39 13.04
C VAL A 229 -30.57 -1.24 12.06
N LEU A 230 -29.77 -2.17 12.58
CA LEU A 230 -28.82 -2.95 11.81
C LEU A 230 -29.37 -4.35 11.49
N TRP A 231 -29.84 -4.53 10.26
CA TRP A 231 -30.26 -5.83 9.74
C TRP A 231 -29.26 -6.42 8.72
N ALA A 232 -28.42 -5.58 8.11
CA ALA A 232 -27.38 -5.96 7.17
C ALA A 232 -26.12 -6.60 7.82
N GLU A 233 -26.17 -6.96 9.09
CA GLU A 233 -25.00 -7.51 9.80
C GLU A 233 -24.70 -8.95 9.36
N PRO A 234 -23.43 -9.36 9.22
CA PRO A 234 -23.09 -10.76 9.04
C PRO A 234 -23.52 -11.57 10.28
N PRO A 235 -24.13 -12.76 10.11
CA PRO A 235 -24.61 -13.56 11.24
C PRO A 235 -23.44 -14.06 12.09
N VAL A 236 -23.49 -13.79 13.40
CA VAL A 236 -22.50 -14.29 14.37
C VAL A 236 -22.80 -15.76 14.70
N PRO A 237 -21.84 -16.70 14.55
CA PRO A 237 -22.04 -18.09 14.95
C PRO A 237 -22.32 -18.22 16.45
N GLY A 238 -23.19 -19.15 16.83
CA GLY A 238 -23.57 -19.36 18.23
C GLY A 238 -24.53 -18.31 18.82
N SER A 239 -25.11 -17.43 18.00
CA SER A 239 -26.01 -16.35 18.43
C SER A 239 -27.44 -16.80 18.82
N GLY A 240 -27.54 -17.75 19.76
CA GLY A 240 -28.78 -18.16 20.43
C GLY A 240 -29.75 -18.97 19.57
N THR A 241 -30.91 -19.30 20.15
CA THR A 241 -32.00 -20.08 19.53
C THR A 241 -33.10 -19.23 18.90
N ALA A 242 -33.16 -17.94 19.23
CA ALA A 242 -34.17 -17.03 18.70
C ALA A 242 -34.08 -16.91 17.17
N SER A 243 -35.23 -16.85 16.48
CA SER A 243 -35.23 -16.70 15.03
C SER A 243 -34.63 -15.34 14.63
N ALA A 244 -34.10 -15.26 13.41
CA ALA A 244 -33.55 -14.02 12.90
C ALA A 244 -34.64 -12.93 12.84
N GLU A 245 -35.88 -13.31 12.52
CA GLU A 245 -36.98 -12.38 12.33
C GLU A 245 -37.60 -11.86 13.63
N ASP A 246 -37.55 -12.62 14.72
CA ASP A 246 -38.04 -12.16 16.02
C ASP A 246 -37.10 -11.10 16.59
N VAL A 247 -35.79 -11.27 16.36
CA VAL A 247 -34.78 -10.26 16.69
C VAL A 247 -34.95 -8.99 15.83
N LEU A 248 -35.25 -9.11 14.53
CA LEU A 248 -35.59 -7.94 13.71
C LEU A 248 -36.85 -7.22 14.22
N ALA A 249 -37.91 -7.96 14.58
CA ALA A 249 -39.12 -7.36 15.13
C ALA A 249 -38.82 -6.63 16.44
N ALA A 250 -38.17 -7.29 17.41
CA ALA A 250 -37.82 -6.68 18.69
C ALA A 250 -36.95 -5.41 18.54
N MET A 251 -35.99 -5.40 17.59
CA MET A 251 -35.20 -4.20 17.28
C MET A 251 -36.06 -3.07 16.69
N LEU A 252 -36.94 -3.37 15.75
CA LEU A 252 -37.82 -2.37 15.12
C LEU A 252 -38.85 -1.83 16.11
N ASP A 253 -39.48 -2.70 16.90
CA ASP A 253 -40.49 -2.33 17.89
C ASP A 253 -39.88 -1.46 19.00
N ALA A 254 -38.68 -1.79 19.50
CA ALA A 254 -37.97 -0.96 20.45
C ALA A 254 -37.55 0.40 19.86
N ALA A 255 -37.01 0.41 18.64
CA ALA A 255 -36.64 1.66 17.96
C ALA A 255 -37.86 2.56 17.71
N LEU A 256 -38.99 2.00 17.31
CA LEU A 256 -40.27 2.70 17.05
C LEU A 256 -41.03 3.10 18.32
N ALA A 257 -40.72 2.50 19.47
CA ALA A 257 -41.22 2.93 20.77
C ALA A 257 -40.41 4.09 21.35
N GLU A 258 -39.09 4.12 21.09
CA GLU A 258 -38.17 5.14 21.60
C GLU A 258 -38.02 6.37 20.66
N ASN A 259 -38.39 6.27 19.38
CA ASN A 259 -38.12 7.29 18.36
C ASN A 259 -39.29 7.50 17.38
N PRO A 260 -39.49 8.72 16.83
CA PRO A 260 -40.40 8.94 15.71
C PRO A 260 -39.90 8.19 14.45
N PRO A 261 -40.77 7.55 13.66
CA PRO A 261 -40.37 6.68 12.56
C PRO A 261 -39.46 7.35 11.51
N GLU A 262 -39.67 8.63 11.23
CA GLU A 262 -38.91 9.42 10.24
C GLU A 262 -37.44 9.61 10.65
N ARG A 263 -37.12 9.41 11.93
CA ARG A 263 -35.74 9.39 12.46
C ARG A 263 -35.16 7.99 12.56
N ILE A 264 -35.78 6.97 11.97
CA ILE A 264 -35.27 5.59 11.99
C ILE A 264 -34.71 5.24 10.61
N VAL A 265 -33.43 4.90 10.57
CA VAL A 265 -32.76 4.35 9.39
C VAL A 265 -32.53 2.85 9.62
N VAL A 266 -33.05 2.01 8.72
CA VAL A 266 -32.87 0.56 8.77
C VAL A 266 -31.89 0.16 7.67
N LEU A 267 -30.68 -0.29 8.04
CA LEU A 267 -29.73 -0.84 7.08
C LEU A 267 -30.10 -2.29 6.77
N ALA A 268 -30.62 -2.52 5.56
CA ALA A 268 -31.01 -3.82 5.05
C ALA A 268 -29.93 -4.45 4.15
N PRO A 269 -29.80 -5.79 4.11
CA PRO A 269 -28.86 -6.48 3.24
C PRO A 269 -29.18 -6.22 1.75
N ASN A 270 -28.13 -6.17 0.92
CA ASN A 270 -28.25 -5.80 -0.50
C ASN A 270 -29.11 -6.81 -1.29
N ARG A 271 -30.11 -6.30 -2.02
CA ARG A 271 -31.23 -7.09 -2.59
C ARG A 271 -30.79 -8.02 -3.72
N THR A 272 -30.77 -9.33 -3.47
CA THR A 272 -30.64 -10.35 -4.54
C THR A 272 -31.57 -11.57 -4.43
N LYS A 273 -32.26 -11.76 -3.30
CA LYS A 273 -33.27 -12.83 -3.12
C LYS A 273 -34.48 -12.31 -2.33
N PRO A 274 -35.70 -12.85 -2.55
CA PRO A 274 -36.83 -12.56 -1.68
C PRO A 274 -36.51 -13.02 -0.26
N HIS A 275 -36.41 -12.08 0.68
CA HIS A 275 -36.22 -12.35 2.10
C HIS A 275 -37.57 -12.48 2.79
N HIS A 276 -37.72 -13.48 3.65
CA HIS A 276 -38.89 -13.63 4.53
C HIS A 276 -39.14 -12.38 5.41
N SER A 277 -38.07 -11.67 5.77
CA SER A 277 -38.10 -10.38 6.50
C SER A 277 -38.71 -9.20 5.72
N ALA A 278 -39.01 -9.35 4.41
CA ALA A 278 -39.47 -8.26 3.55
C ALA A 278 -40.78 -7.61 4.05
N ALA A 279 -41.70 -8.39 4.62
CA ALA A 279 -42.95 -7.88 5.18
C ALA A 279 -42.71 -6.94 6.38
N LYS A 280 -41.79 -7.30 7.29
CA LYS A 280 -41.45 -6.46 8.47
C LYS A 280 -40.74 -5.17 8.05
N LEU A 281 -39.84 -5.23 7.07
CA LEU A 281 -39.19 -4.04 6.51
C LEU A 281 -40.19 -3.13 5.78
N ALA A 282 -41.13 -3.70 5.01
CA ALA A 282 -42.18 -2.92 4.35
C ALA A 282 -43.12 -2.25 5.37
N ALA A 283 -43.46 -2.93 6.47
CA ALA A 283 -44.28 -2.37 7.55
C ALA A 283 -43.56 -1.23 8.32
N ALA A 284 -42.24 -1.32 8.49
CA ALA A 284 -41.44 -0.21 9.03
C ALA A 284 -41.43 0.99 8.06
N ALA A 285 -41.23 0.74 6.77
CA ALA A 285 -41.24 1.78 5.74
C ALA A 285 -42.61 2.48 5.61
N SER A 286 -43.72 1.73 5.66
CA SER A 286 -45.07 2.31 5.63
C SER A 286 -45.42 3.12 6.87
N ARG A 287 -44.66 2.96 7.97
CA ARG A 287 -44.77 3.79 9.18
C ARG A 287 -43.90 5.04 9.13
N GLY A 288 -43.06 5.22 8.10
CA GLY A 288 -42.19 6.40 7.92
C GLY A 288 -40.68 6.13 8.02
N ALA A 289 -40.26 4.90 8.35
CA ALA A 289 -38.84 4.58 8.51
C ALA A 289 -38.08 4.48 7.19
N HIS A 290 -36.85 5.00 7.17
CA HIS A 290 -35.96 4.94 6.02
C HIS A 290 -35.27 3.57 5.92
N VAL A 291 -35.86 2.63 5.19
CA VAL A 291 -35.22 1.34 4.89
C VAL A 291 -34.28 1.51 3.71
N ILE A 292 -32.99 1.39 3.97
CA ILE A 292 -31.92 1.68 3.00
C ILE A 292 -31.09 0.42 2.75
N SER A 293 -30.80 0.12 1.48
CA SER A 293 -29.90 -0.96 1.09
C SER A 293 -28.56 -0.44 0.56
N ALA A 294 -27.49 -1.22 0.77
CA ALA A 294 -26.16 -0.97 0.21
C ALA A 294 -25.49 0.39 0.55
N VAL A 295 -25.50 0.81 1.83
CA VAL A 295 -24.74 1.97 2.31
C VAL A 295 -23.40 1.58 2.95
N GLU A 296 -22.41 2.47 2.83
CA GLU A 296 -21.12 2.38 3.50
C GLU A 296 -21.28 2.57 5.03
N PRO A 297 -20.93 1.58 5.87
CA PRO A 297 -21.31 1.58 7.29
C PRO A 297 -20.88 2.80 8.10
N TRP A 298 -19.71 3.37 7.84
CA TRP A 298 -19.20 4.53 8.61
C TRP A 298 -20.05 5.78 8.39
N ALA A 299 -20.47 6.03 7.14
CA ALA A 299 -21.38 7.13 6.81
C ALA A 299 -22.73 7.03 7.55
N ALA A 300 -23.18 5.81 7.87
CA ALA A 300 -24.39 5.58 8.66
C ALA A 300 -24.15 5.73 10.18
N ILE A 301 -23.03 5.22 10.69
CA ILE A 301 -22.66 5.29 12.12
C ILE A 301 -22.43 6.74 12.58
N GLU A 302 -21.84 7.58 11.73
CA GLU A 302 -21.45 8.96 12.08
C GLU A 302 -22.60 9.89 12.44
N ARG A 303 -23.82 9.58 12.02
CA ARG A 303 -25.05 10.35 12.30
C ARG A 303 -26.04 9.60 13.20
N ALA A 304 -25.63 8.44 13.72
CA ALA A 304 -26.46 7.63 14.61
C ALA A 304 -26.39 8.18 16.05
N THR A 305 -27.54 8.50 16.66
CA THR A 305 -27.64 8.83 18.10
C THR A 305 -27.74 7.56 18.97
N GLN A 306 -28.41 6.54 18.45
CA GLN A 306 -28.56 5.22 19.06
C GLN A 306 -28.52 4.17 17.95
N VAL A 307 -27.91 3.03 18.24
CA VAL A 307 -27.85 1.88 17.32
C VAL A 307 -28.54 0.67 17.95
N TYR A 308 -29.31 -0.07 17.15
CA TYR A 308 -29.94 -1.35 17.50
C TYR A 308 -29.27 -2.42 16.65
N SER A 309 -28.60 -3.38 17.30
CA SER A 309 -27.76 -4.39 16.65
C SER A 309 -28.20 -5.80 17.03
N ALA A 310 -28.07 -6.72 16.08
CA ALA A 310 -28.23 -8.16 16.29
C ALA A 310 -26.92 -8.81 16.81
N GLY A 311 -26.04 -8.02 17.44
CA GLY A 311 -24.73 -8.46 17.96
C GLY A 311 -23.63 -8.54 16.90
N GLY A 312 -23.87 -8.06 15.68
CA GLY A 312 -22.95 -8.18 14.56
C GLY A 312 -21.81 -7.16 14.56
N GLU A 313 -21.06 -7.18 13.45
CA GLU A 313 -19.87 -6.35 13.27
C GLU A 313 -20.18 -4.84 13.25
N ILE A 314 -21.27 -4.43 12.62
CA ILE A 314 -21.57 -3.00 12.44
C ILE A 314 -21.93 -2.37 13.80
N GLY A 315 -22.60 -3.12 14.68
CA GLY A 315 -22.79 -2.78 16.08
C GLY A 315 -21.47 -2.63 16.84
N PHE A 316 -20.46 -3.48 16.59
CA PHE A 316 -19.15 -3.29 17.19
C PHE A 316 -18.44 -2.04 16.66
N LEU A 317 -18.50 -1.76 15.35
CA LEU A 317 -17.94 -0.53 14.78
C LEU A 317 -18.61 0.72 15.36
N ALA A 318 -19.92 0.66 15.63
CA ALA A 318 -20.65 1.73 16.30
C ALA A 318 -20.15 1.97 17.74
N LEU A 319 -19.92 0.91 18.53
CA LEU A 319 -19.28 1.02 19.86
C LEU A 319 -17.89 1.64 19.77
N LEU A 320 -17.05 1.20 18.83
CA LEU A 320 -15.69 1.74 18.66
C LEU A 320 -15.72 3.24 18.31
N ALA A 321 -16.73 3.67 17.53
CA ALA A 321 -17.03 5.05 17.19
C ALA A 321 -17.75 5.86 18.30
N GLY A 322 -17.92 5.28 19.50
CA GLY A 322 -18.53 5.94 20.66
C GLY A 322 -20.05 6.09 20.59
N ARG A 323 -20.75 5.32 19.75
CA ARG A 323 -22.22 5.36 19.65
C ARG A 323 -22.86 4.40 20.65
N PRO A 324 -23.93 4.80 21.36
CA PRO A 324 -24.73 3.88 22.16
C PRO A 324 -25.27 2.72 21.32
N VAL A 325 -25.12 1.48 21.80
CA VAL A 325 -25.61 0.28 21.12
C VAL A 325 -26.51 -0.53 22.05
N ALA A 326 -27.71 -0.83 21.57
CA ALA A 326 -28.62 -1.81 22.16
C ALA A 326 -28.47 -3.13 21.40
N ALA A 327 -28.16 -4.22 22.11
CA ALA A 327 -27.79 -5.49 21.50
C ALA A 327 -28.82 -6.59 21.79
N PHE A 328 -29.34 -7.22 20.73
CA PHE A 328 -30.47 -8.14 20.79
C PHE A 328 -30.06 -9.63 20.66
N ARG A 329 -28.76 -9.90 20.54
CA ARG A 329 -28.17 -11.26 20.58
C ARG A 329 -26.82 -11.23 21.27
N ARG A 330 -26.41 -12.38 21.79
CA ARG A 330 -25.04 -12.61 22.29
C ARG A 330 -24.00 -12.41 21.17
N SER A 331 -22.98 -11.63 21.49
CA SER A 331 -21.72 -11.49 20.73
C SER A 331 -20.54 -11.46 21.71
N PHE A 332 -19.30 -11.33 21.20
CA PHE A 332 -18.10 -11.25 22.06
C PHE A 332 -18.05 -9.96 22.90
N TYR A 333 -18.71 -8.88 22.44
CA TYR A 333 -18.71 -7.57 23.08
C TYR A 333 -19.94 -7.27 23.96
N THR A 334 -20.93 -8.18 24.00
CA THR A 334 -22.16 -8.03 24.81
C THR A 334 -22.02 -8.69 26.17
N GLY A 335 -22.78 -8.23 27.18
CA GLY A 335 -22.75 -8.77 28.54
C GLY A 335 -21.68 -8.16 29.45
N TRP A 336 -20.87 -7.24 28.93
CA TRP A 336 -19.75 -6.60 29.64
C TRP A 336 -20.05 -5.18 30.15
N GLY A 337 -21.31 -4.74 30.09
CA GLY A 337 -21.71 -3.37 30.47
C GLY A 337 -21.43 -2.27 29.44
N LEU A 338 -21.00 -2.63 28.22
CA LEU A 338 -20.81 -1.69 27.10
C LEU A 338 -22.08 -1.43 26.27
N THR A 339 -23.07 -2.32 26.37
CA THR A 339 -24.27 -2.37 25.53
C THR A 339 -25.53 -2.37 26.39
N ARG A 340 -26.63 -1.81 25.85
CA ARG A 340 -27.97 -2.04 26.39
C ARG A 340 -28.46 -3.39 25.90
N ASP A 341 -28.13 -4.44 26.64
CA ASP A 341 -28.42 -5.82 26.27
C ASP A 341 -29.90 -6.19 26.47
N ALA A 342 -30.49 -6.86 25.48
CA ALA A 342 -31.86 -7.35 25.56
C ALA A 342 -31.98 -8.58 26.48
N ALA A 343 -33.21 -8.85 26.95
CA ALA A 343 -33.52 -10.05 27.73
C ALA A 343 -33.09 -11.33 26.99
N GLY A 344 -32.28 -12.16 27.67
CA GLY A 344 -31.71 -13.40 27.12
C GLY A 344 -30.26 -13.28 26.64
N VAL A 345 -29.67 -12.08 26.56
CA VAL A 345 -28.22 -11.90 26.36
C VAL A 345 -27.49 -12.13 27.69
N PRO A 346 -26.57 -13.12 27.79
CA PRO A 346 -25.92 -13.45 29.05
C PRO A 346 -25.05 -12.30 29.57
N GLN A 347 -25.31 -11.88 30.81
CA GLN A 347 -24.48 -10.91 31.53
C GLN A 347 -23.29 -11.61 32.17
N GLN A 348 -22.13 -10.94 32.14
CA GLN A 348 -20.90 -11.44 32.74
C GLN A 348 -20.78 -10.98 34.19
N GLY A 349 -19.99 -11.70 34.99
CA GLY A 349 -19.81 -11.39 36.42
C GLY A 349 -19.08 -10.07 36.71
N PHE A 350 -18.63 -9.34 35.69
CA PHE A 350 -17.93 -8.06 35.79
C PHE A 350 -17.91 -7.33 34.42
N ALA A 351 -17.62 -6.03 34.44
CA ALA A 351 -17.59 -5.19 33.24
C ALA A 351 -16.21 -5.15 32.54
N ARG A 352 -16.20 -4.84 31.24
CA ARG A 352 -14.99 -4.59 30.43
C ARG A 352 -15.08 -3.23 29.74
N PRO A 353 -14.09 -2.33 29.83
CA PRO A 353 -14.03 -1.12 29.01
C PRO A 353 -13.80 -1.45 27.53
N ILE A 354 -14.14 -0.50 26.65
CA ILE A 354 -14.09 -0.69 25.19
C ILE A 354 -12.67 -0.99 24.67
N ASP A 355 -11.63 -0.41 25.29
CA ASP A 355 -10.24 -0.66 24.89
C ASP A 355 -9.77 -2.08 25.24
N GLU A 356 -10.32 -2.71 26.29
CA GLU A 356 -10.08 -4.13 26.58
C GLU A 356 -10.80 -5.03 25.57
N VAL A 357 -12.07 -4.78 25.28
CA VAL A 357 -12.82 -5.53 24.25
C VAL A 357 -12.15 -5.40 22.87
N PHE A 358 -11.64 -4.22 22.54
CA PHE A 358 -10.84 -3.99 21.34
C PHE A 358 -9.51 -4.75 21.39
N ALA A 359 -8.75 -4.70 22.49
CA ALA A 359 -7.48 -5.40 22.64
C ALA A 359 -7.64 -6.92 22.51
N ALA A 360 -8.62 -7.51 23.20
CA ALA A 360 -8.91 -8.93 23.16
C ALA A 360 -9.23 -9.38 21.73
N ASN A 361 -10.16 -8.71 21.05
CA ASN A 361 -10.56 -9.09 19.70
C ASN A 361 -9.48 -8.76 18.64
N CYS A 362 -8.97 -7.53 18.61
CA CYS A 362 -8.17 -7.00 17.50
C CYS A 362 -6.65 -7.08 17.70
N LEU A 363 -6.14 -7.27 18.93
CA LEU A 363 -4.70 -7.33 19.20
C LEU A 363 -4.24 -8.70 19.72
N ILE A 364 -5.09 -9.43 20.45
CA ILE A 364 -4.77 -10.76 21.01
C ILE A 364 -5.32 -11.90 20.14
N ALA A 365 -6.63 -11.89 19.83
CA ALA A 365 -7.32 -12.99 19.18
C ALA A 365 -7.14 -13.02 17.66
N THR A 366 -7.27 -11.88 16.99
CA THR A 366 -7.09 -11.80 15.54
C THR A 366 -5.61 -12.00 15.16
N ARG A 367 -5.38 -12.71 14.04
CA ARG A 367 -4.08 -12.82 13.36
C ARG A 367 -4.10 -12.00 12.09
N TYR A 368 -2.96 -11.38 11.74
CA TYR A 368 -2.82 -10.47 10.60
C TYR A 368 -1.69 -10.94 9.67
N ARG A 369 -1.84 -10.67 8.38
CA ARG A 369 -0.94 -11.14 7.32
C ARG A 369 -0.62 -10.01 6.34
N ASP A 370 0.67 -9.85 6.04
CA ASP A 370 1.14 -9.06 4.90
C ASP A 370 0.76 -9.80 3.58
N PRO A 371 -0.08 -9.22 2.71
CA PRO A 371 -0.52 -9.89 1.50
C PRO A 371 0.55 -9.98 0.41
N PHE A 372 1.60 -9.15 0.46
CA PHE A 372 2.70 -9.08 -0.51
C PHE A 372 3.85 -10.03 -0.15
N ARG A 373 4.16 -10.14 1.15
CA ARG A 373 5.28 -10.93 1.68
C ARG A 373 4.86 -12.31 2.19
N ASN A 374 3.57 -12.51 2.50
CA ASN A 374 3.06 -13.71 3.19
C ASN A 374 3.76 -13.97 4.53
N THR A 375 3.97 -12.90 5.28
CA THR A 375 4.50 -12.93 6.65
C THR A 375 3.41 -12.51 7.64
N PRO A 376 3.54 -12.85 8.93
CA PRO A 376 2.75 -12.20 9.98
C PRO A 376 2.89 -10.67 9.88
N ALA A 377 1.82 -9.96 10.20
CA ALA A 377 1.78 -8.50 10.28
C ALA A 377 1.21 -8.04 11.63
N SER A 378 1.33 -6.75 11.94
CA SER A 378 0.60 -6.14 13.05
C SER A 378 -0.81 -5.68 12.61
N PHE A 379 -1.65 -5.36 13.61
CA PHE A 379 -2.90 -4.65 13.36
C PHE A 379 -2.63 -3.30 12.68
N GLU A 380 -1.63 -2.58 13.16
CA GLU A 380 -1.26 -1.23 12.75
C GLU A 380 -0.77 -1.18 11.29
N ASP A 381 0.07 -2.13 10.89
CA ASP A 381 0.53 -2.27 9.49
C ASP A 381 -0.65 -2.58 8.56
N THR A 382 -1.56 -3.46 8.99
CA THR A 382 -2.75 -3.84 8.22
C THR A 382 -3.73 -2.66 8.12
N LEU A 383 -3.90 -1.89 9.20
CA LEU A 383 -4.73 -0.69 9.21
C LEU A 383 -4.14 0.40 8.30
N ALA A 384 -2.83 0.64 8.34
CA ALA A 384 -2.15 1.58 7.46
C ALA A 384 -2.31 1.19 5.97
N LEU A 385 -2.20 -0.11 5.66
CA LEU A 385 -2.47 -0.64 4.33
C LEU A 385 -3.92 -0.42 3.89
N LEU A 386 -4.90 -0.66 4.77
CA LEU A 386 -6.31 -0.45 4.44
C LEU A 386 -6.70 1.03 4.36
N ALA A 387 -6.08 1.90 5.14
CA ALA A 387 -6.24 3.35 5.01
C ALA A 387 -5.73 3.85 3.64
N GLU A 388 -4.60 3.32 3.16
CA GLU A 388 -4.11 3.55 1.79
C GLU A 388 -5.11 3.05 0.75
N TRP A 389 -5.55 1.80 0.87
CA TRP A 389 -6.52 1.21 -0.06
C TRP A 389 -7.85 1.95 -0.09
N ARG A 390 -8.33 2.46 1.05
CA ARG A 390 -9.54 3.29 1.14
C ARG A 390 -9.36 4.62 0.39
N ARG A 391 -8.19 5.27 0.51
CA ARG A 391 -7.90 6.50 -0.22
C ARG A 391 -7.85 6.27 -1.74
N VAL A 392 -7.20 5.18 -2.15
CA VAL A 392 -7.15 4.74 -3.57
C VAL A 392 -8.55 4.41 -4.08
N GLU A 393 -9.37 3.69 -3.31
CA GLU A 393 -10.75 3.31 -3.65
C GLU A 393 -11.64 4.54 -3.88
N ILE A 394 -11.65 5.50 -2.95
CA ILE A 394 -12.41 6.76 -3.08
C ILE A 394 -12.02 7.48 -4.37
N ALA A 395 -10.71 7.63 -4.62
CA ALA A 395 -10.23 8.36 -5.78
C ALA A 395 -10.45 7.61 -7.10
N ASN A 396 -10.39 6.28 -7.10
CA ASN A 396 -10.64 5.44 -8.27
C ASN A 396 -12.11 5.45 -8.70
N ARG A 397 -13.06 5.43 -7.74
CA ARG A 397 -14.50 5.50 -8.01
C ARG A 397 -14.92 6.71 -8.84
N GLN A 398 -14.24 7.83 -8.64
CA GLN A 398 -14.57 9.06 -9.36
C GLN A 398 -14.28 8.94 -10.87
N VAL A 399 -13.40 8.02 -11.28
CA VAL A 399 -12.94 7.89 -12.68
C VAL A 399 -13.92 7.06 -13.51
N ALA A 400 -14.67 7.71 -14.38
CA ALA A 400 -15.59 7.05 -15.31
C ALA A 400 -14.86 6.48 -16.54
N VAL A 401 -13.90 7.24 -17.08
CA VAL A 401 -13.39 7.05 -18.44
C VAL A 401 -11.88 7.25 -18.51
N CYS A 402 -11.20 6.42 -19.31
CA CYS A 402 -9.78 6.54 -19.63
C CYS A 402 -9.55 6.89 -21.12
N VAL A 403 -8.70 7.86 -21.43
CA VAL A 403 -8.37 8.31 -22.80
C VAL A 403 -6.86 8.60 -22.96
N GLY A 404 -6.36 8.66 -24.20
CA GLY A 404 -4.91 8.81 -24.51
C GLY A 404 -4.04 7.56 -24.27
N MET A 405 -4.56 6.56 -23.55
CA MET A 405 -3.81 5.37 -23.14
C MET A 405 -3.67 4.33 -24.26
N SER A 406 -2.42 4.01 -24.61
CA SER A 406 -2.07 2.97 -25.59
C SER A 406 -2.55 1.59 -25.15
N PHE A 407 -3.09 0.80 -26.09
CA PHE A 407 -3.76 -0.49 -25.85
C PHE A 407 -3.04 -1.40 -24.84
N TRP A 408 -1.72 -1.57 -24.97
CA TRP A 408 -0.91 -2.43 -24.09
C TRP A 408 -0.83 -1.92 -22.62
N LYS A 409 -0.90 -0.61 -22.37
CA LYS A 409 -0.96 -0.04 -21.00
C LYS A 409 -2.33 -0.28 -20.36
N ARG A 410 -3.41 -0.38 -21.16
CA ARG A 410 -4.81 -0.35 -20.66
C ARG A 410 -5.10 -1.40 -19.60
N ARG A 411 -4.61 -2.64 -19.74
CA ARG A 411 -4.80 -3.68 -18.71
C ARG A 411 -4.16 -3.29 -17.37
N ARG A 412 -2.95 -2.75 -17.37
CA ARG A 412 -2.27 -2.33 -16.14
C ARG A 412 -2.94 -1.10 -15.53
N VAL A 413 -3.32 -0.10 -16.34
CA VAL A 413 -4.05 1.08 -15.83
C VAL A 413 -5.45 0.73 -15.32
N ALA A 414 -6.12 -0.26 -15.94
CA ALA A 414 -7.37 -0.83 -15.44
C ALA A 414 -7.21 -1.51 -14.07
N ASP A 415 -6.08 -2.17 -13.81
CA ASP A 415 -5.78 -2.70 -12.48
C ASP A 415 -5.53 -1.57 -11.45
N PHE A 416 -4.82 -0.49 -11.84
CA PHE A 416 -4.63 0.70 -10.98
C PHE A 416 -5.91 1.44 -10.63
N LEU A 417 -6.88 1.49 -11.54
CA LEU A 417 -8.14 2.23 -11.41
C LEU A 417 -9.33 1.36 -11.05
N ARG A 418 -9.11 0.10 -10.67
CA ARG A 418 -10.15 -0.80 -10.19
C ARG A 418 -10.75 -0.24 -8.90
N SER A 419 -12.07 -0.36 -8.76
CA SER A 419 -12.79 -0.04 -7.53
C SER A 419 -14.05 -0.90 -7.40
N ALA A 420 -14.81 -0.74 -6.31
CA ALA A 420 -16.13 -1.33 -6.16
C ALA A 420 -17.16 -0.78 -7.18
N ALA A 421 -16.95 0.43 -7.73
CA ALA A 421 -17.74 0.95 -8.86
C ALA A 421 -17.35 0.29 -10.21
N GLY A 422 -16.38 -0.63 -10.20
CA GLY A 422 -15.95 -1.40 -11.37
C GLY A 422 -14.61 -0.95 -11.92
N THR A 423 -14.50 -0.88 -13.25
CA THR A 423 -13.28 -0.51 -13.97
C THR A 423 -13.62 0.52 -15.04
N PRO A 424 -12.87 1.65 -15.15
CA PRO A 424 -13.19 2.72 -16.08
C PRO A 424 -13.20 2.24 -17.54
N VAL A 425 -14.10 2.81 -18.35
CA VAL A 425 -14.18 2.46 -19.78
C VAL A 425 -13.12 3.21 -20.59
N PHE A 426 -12.46 2.52 -21.51
CA PHE A 426 -11.44 3.14 -22.36
C PHE A 426 -12.06 3.71 -23.63
N ARG A 427 -11.65 4.94 -24.01
CA ARG A 427 -12.03 5.64 -25.25
C ARG A 427 -10.80 6.05 -26.06
N ARG A 428 -11.04 6.58 -27.27
CA ARG A 428 -9.99 7.02 -28.20
C ARG A 428 -10.07 8.52 -28.48
N THR A 429 -11.27 9.07 -28.68
CA THR A 429 -11.49 10.48 -28.98
C THR A 429 -11.91 11.28 -27.74
N ALA A 430 -11.83 12.61 -27.81
CA ALA A 430 -12.37 13.49 -26.77
C ALA A 430 -13.91 13.39 -26.68
N ALA A 431 -14.58 13.38 -27.84
CA ALA A 431 -16.04 13.30 -27.92
C ALA A 431 -16.59 12.02 -27.27
N ASP A 432 -16.03 10.85 -27.59
CA ASP A 432 -16.49 9.59 -26.97
C ASP A 432 -16.22 9.55 -25.47
N ALA A 433 -15.14 10.21 -25.01
CA ALA A 433 -14.76 10.23 -23.60
C ALA A 433 -15.73 11.08 -22.79
N VAL A 434 -16.02 12.29 -23.27
CA VAL A 434 -17.03 13.19 -22.69
C VAL A 434 -18.42 12.57 -22.76
N ALA A 435 -18.81 11.98 -23.90
CA ALA A 435 -20.10 11.32 -24.05
C ALA A 435 -20.26 10.12 -23.11
N ALA A 436 -19.19 9.36 -22.84
CA ALA A 436 -19.21 8.24 -21.89
C ALA A 436 -19.27 8.72 -20.43
N ALA A 437 -18.52 9.76 -20.06
CA ALA A 437 -18.51 10.33 -18.71
C ALA A 437 -19.80 11.11 -18.37
N ARG A 438 -20.60 11.48 -19.37
CA ARG A 438 -21.92 12.12 -19.21
C ARG A 438 -23.10 11.16 -19.17
N ARG A 439 -22.91 9.85 -19.36
CA ARG A 439 -24.02 8.90 -19.31
C ARG A 439 -24.58 8.85 -17.89
N PRO A 440 -25.91 8.88 -17.71
CA PRO A 440 -26.50 8.61 -16.39
C PRO A 440 -26.02 7.26 -15.89
N ALA A 441 -25.29 7.28 -14.79
CA ALA A 441 -24.83 6.09 -14.09
C ALA A 441 -25.68 5.91 -12.83
N LYS A 442 -25.97 4.66 -12.44
CA LYS A 442 -26.74 4.36 -11.22
C LYS A 442 -25.99 4.72 -9.94
N THR A 443 -24.68 4.88 -10.04
CA THR A 443 -23.73 5.34 -9.03
C THR A 443 -22.78 6.33 -9.71
N GLU A 444 -22.20 7.32 -9.02
CA GLU A 444 -21.46 8.42 -9.70
C GLU A 444 -19.93 8.19 -9.84
N PRO A 445 -19.46 7.71 -11.00
CA PRO A 445 -18.18 8.15 -11.59
C PRO A 445 -18.38 9.28 -12.61
N ARG A 446 -17.55 10.34 -12.58
CA ARG A 446 -17.71 11.53 -13.45
C ARG A 446 -16.42 12.11 -14.03
N ALA A 447 -15.25 11.70 -13.55
CA ALA A 447 -13.96 12.18 -14.00
C ALA A 447 -13.44 11.44 -15.25
N ILE A 448 -12.67 12.14 -16.08
CA ILE A 448 -11.94 11.58 -17.22
C ILE A 448 -10.45 11.52 -16.87
N ALA A 449 -9.89 10.31 -16.83
CA ALA A 449 -8.46 10.09 -16.74
C ALA A 449 -7.81 10.11 -18.14
N VAL A 450 -6.80 10.95 -18.35
CA VAL A 450 -6.11 11.11 -19.63
C VAL A 450 -4.61 10.92 -19.49
N TRP A 451 -3.99 10.14 -20.38
CA TRP A 451 -2.53 10.07 -20.43
C TRP A 451 -1.96 11.44 -20.85
N ALA A 452 -1.18 12.09 -19.99
CA ALA A 452 -0.87 13.53 -20.10
C ALA A 452 -0.22 13.89 -21.44
N SER A 453 0.84 13.18 -21.80
CA SER A 453 1.55 13.31 -23.08
C SER A 453 0.77 12.88 -24.33
N ARG A 454 -0.48 12.42 -24.18
CA ARG A 454 -1.39 11.98 -25.28
C ARG A 454 -2.82 12.48 -25.09
N MET A 455 -2.99 13.64 -24.47
CA MET A 455 -4.29 14.30 -24.38
C MET A 455 -4.81 14.67 -25.79
N PRO A 456 -6.01 14.21 -26.19
CA PRO A 456 -6.61 14.63 -27.46
C PRO A 456 -6.92 16.14 -27.46
N SER A 457 -6.70 16.80 -28.60
CA SER A 457 -7.06 18.20 -28.80
C SER A 457 -8.52 18.46 -28.46
N GLY A 458 -8.80 19.60 -27.81
CA GLY A 458 -10.15 19.98 -27.38
C GLY A 458 -10.68 19.27 -26.13
N LEU A 459 -10.04 18.20 -25.62
CA LEU A 459 -10.59 17.45 -24.47
C LEU A 459 -10.78 18.31 -23.23
N ALA A 460 -9.80 19.14 -22.87
CA ALA A 460 -9.88 19.99 -21.67
C ALA A 460 -11.03 21.01 -21.77
N GLU A 461 -11.22 21.62 -22.95
CA GLU A 461 -12.30 22.55 -23.21
C GLU A 461 -13.68 21.86 -23.15
N MET A 462 -13.82 20.70 -23.81
CA MET A 462 -15.06 19.92 -23.80
C MET A 462 -15.42 19.41 -22.40
N ALA A 463 -14.43 18.98 -21.61
CA ALA A 463 -14.61 18.58 -20.22
C ALA A 463 -15.06 19.76 -19.36
N GLY A 464 -14.41 20.93 -19.51
CA GLY A 464 -14.77 22.17 -18.81
C GLY A 464 -16.20 22.63 -19.09
N ARG A 465 -16.63 22.66 -20.36
CA ARG A 465 -18.01 22.98 -20.77
C ARG A 465 -19.07 22.09 -20.10
N HIS A 466 -18.71 20.87 -19.72
CA HIS A 466 -19.59 19.91 -19.06
C HIS A 466 -19.30 19.71 -17.56
N ARG A 467 -18.41 20.52 -16.97
CA ARG A 467 -17.97 20.43 -15.56
C ARG A 467 -17.50 19.02 -15.18
N LEU A 468 -16.81 18.34 -16.09
CA LEU A 468 -16.21 17.01 -15.87
C LEU A 468 -14.77 17.19 -15.36
N PRO A 469 -14.39 16.63 -14.19
CA PRO A 469 -13.01 16.66 -13.72
C PRO A 469 -12.07 15.95 -14.70
N LEU A 470 -10.91 16.53 -14.98
CA LEU A 470 -9.89 15.96 -15.86
C LEU A 470 -8.65 15.59 -15.03
N ILE A 471 -8.35 14.30 -14.95
CA ILE A 471 -7.21 13.76 -14.21
C ILE A 471 -6.13 13.38 -15.21
N ARG A 472 -4.96 14.00 -15.13
CA ARG A 472 -3.80 13.68 -15.97
C ARG A 472 -3.05 12.51 -15.35
N VAL A 473 -2.71 11.53 -16.17
CA VAL A 473 -2.02 10.31 -15.77
C VAL A 473 -0.68 10.25 -16.49
N GLU A 474 0.39 9.96 -15.76
CA GLU A 474 1.71 9.71 -16.34
C GLU A 474 2.43 8.63 -15.52
N ASP A 475 3.55 8.13 -16.04
CA ASP A 475 4.38 7.16 -15.31
C ASP A 475 4.94 7.80 -14.01
N GLY A 476 4.89 7.06 -12.90
CA GLY A 476 5.39 7.51 -11.59
C GLY A 476 6.90 7.30 -11.41
N PHE A 477 7.48 7.90 -10.36
CA PHE A 477 8.95 8.03 -10.23
C PHE A 477 9.71 6.69 -10.05
N VAL A 478 9.19 5.77 -9.21
CA VAL A 478 9.77 4.42 -8.99
C VAL A 478 8.94 3.41 -9.78
N ARG A 479 9.38 3.09 -11.01
CA ARG A 479 8.49 2.52 -12.03
C ARG A 479 8.70 1.04 -12.38
N SER A 480 9.95 0.65 -12.64
CA SER A 480 10.36 -0.65 -13.19
C SER A 480 11.89 -0.72 -13.31
N VAL A 481 12.47 -1.93 -13.36
CA VAL A 481 13.85 -2.13 -13.85
C VAL A 481 13.89 -1.91 -15.36
N GLY A 482 14.81 -1.09 -15.87
CA GLY A 482 14.93 -0.79 -17.31
C GLY A 482 14.18 0.48 -17.77
N LEU A 483 14.30 0.85 -19.04
CA LEU A 483 13.84 2.16 -19.53
C LEU A 483 12.32 2.23 -19.70
N GLY A 484 11.77 3.45 -19.65
CA GLY A 484 10.37 3.71 -20.02
C GLY A 484 10.01 3.20 -21.41
N ALA A 485 10.98 3.26 -22.33
CA ALA A 485 10.94 2.78 -23.70
C ALA A 485 10.88 1.24 -23.85
N ASP A 486 11.18 0.47 -22.78
CA ASP A 486 11.15 -0.99 -22.83
C ASP A 486 9.74 -1.60 -22.81
N PHE A 487 8.69 -0.76 -22.77
CA PHE A 487 7.27 -1.15 -22.78
C PHE A 487 6.88 -2.07 -21.61
N LEU A 488 7.61 -2.00 -20.51
CA LEU A 488 7.28 -2.73 -19.28
C LEU A 488 5.98 -2.18 -18.66
N PRO A 489 5.16 -3.03 -18.02
CA PRO A 489 4.00 -2.55 -17.28
C PRO A 489 4.46 -1.65 -16.12
N PRO A 490 3.95 -0.41 -15.99
CA PRO A 490 4.31 0.43 -14.85
C PRO A 490 3.86 -0.21 -13.53
N ALA A 491 4.70 -0.13 -12.51
CA ALA A 491 4.33 -0.42 -11.12
C ALA A 491 4.04 0.84 -10.29
N SER A 492 4.21 2.03 -10.88
CA SER A 492 3.82 3.32 -10.32
C SER A 492 3.19 4.22 -11.38
N LEU A 493 2.13 4.94 -11.00
CA LEU A 493 1.46 5.97 -11.80
C LEU A 493 1.12 7.18 -10.91
N VAL A 494 1.20 8.37 -11.48
CA VAL A 494 0.66 9.59 -10.85
C VAL A 494 -0.68 9.97 -11.46
N PHE A 495 -1.53 10.64 -10.69
CA PHE A 495 -2.88 11.06 -11.07
C PHE A 495 -3.08 12.49 -10.57
N ASP A 496 -3.14 13.47 -11.48
CA ASP A 496 -3.08 14.90 -11.15
C ASP A 496 -4.22 15.70 -11.81
N ALA A 497 -5.07 16.33 -11.01
CA ALA A 497 -6.19 17.15 -11.44
C ALA A 497 -5.77 18.59 -11.81
N GLY A 498 -4.90 19.22 -11.02
CA GLY A 498 -4.40 20.58 -11.25
C GLY A 498 -3.59 20.71 -12.54
N GLY A 499 -2.49 19.96 -12.65
CA GLY A 499 -1.50 20.10 -13.72
C GLY A 499 -0.31 19.17 -13.53
N MET A 500 0.40 18.78 -14.60
CA MET A 500 1.52 17.86 -14.40
C MET A 500 2.66 18.52 -13.63
N TYR A 501 3.22 17.83 -12.63
CA TYR A 501 4.35 18.27 -11.79
C TYR A 501 5.62 18.75 -12.56
N TYR A 502 5.74 18.45 -13.85
CA TYR A 502 6.84 18.91 -14.70
C TYR A 502 6.47 20.13 -15.58
N ASP A 503 5.22 20.59 -15.53
CA ASP A 503 4.68 21.69 -16.33
C ASP A 503 4.46 22.96 -15.47
N PRO A 504 5.43 23.88 -15.43
CA PRO A 504 5.40 25.05 -14.54
C PRO A 504 4.36 26.12 -14.93
N ARG A 505 3.50 25.84 -15.92
CA ARG A 505 2.41 26.75 -16.36
C ARG A 505 1.12 26.57 -15.56
N SER A 506 1.00 25.47 -14.82
CA SER A 506 -0.18 25.09 -14.04
C SER A 506 0.26 24.54 -12.70
N ARG A 507 -0.34 24.98 -11.59
CA ARG A 507 -0.08 24.40 -10.27
C ARG A 507 -0.54 22.93 -10.26
N SER A 508 0.38 22.04 -9.91
CA SER A 508 0.15 20.60 -9.81
C SER A 508 -0.39 20.18 -8.45
N ASP A 509 -1.07 19.04 -8.37
CA ASP A 509 -1.49 18.46 -7.10
C ASP A 509 -0.27 18.13 -6.21
N LEU A 510 0.91 17.84 -6.80
CA LEU A 510 2.16 17.68 -6.06
C LEU A 510 2.65 19.01 -5.43
N GLU A 511 2.55 20.14 -6.13
CA GLU A 511 2.91 21.45 -5.56
C GLU A 511 1.91 21.96 -4.52
N VAL A 512 0.64 21.55 -4.62
CA VAL A 512 -0.36 21.73 -3.56
C VAL A 512 0.05 20.92 -2.34
N LEU A 513 0.26 19.60 -2.52
CA LEU A 513 0.65 18.67 -1.45
C LEU A 513 1.93 19.11 -0.73
N LEU A 514 2.99 19.47 -1.48
CA LEU A 514 4.27 19.93 -0.90
C LEU A 514 4.16 21.31 -0.22
N GLY A 515 3.27 22.18 -0.70
CA GLY A 515 3.03 23.49 -0.10
C GLY A 515 2.22 23.41 1.20
N GLU A 516 1.15 22.63 1.19
CA GLU A 516 0.04 22.76 2.15
C GLU A 516 -0.09 21.58 3.12
N ALA A 517 0.54 20.43 2.87
CA ALA A 517 0.44 19.30 3.77
C ALA A 517 1.28 19.46 5.05
N GLU A 518 0.74 18.89 6.13
CA GLU A 518 1.52 18.49 7.29
C GLU A 518 2.23 17.17 7.03
N PHE A 519 3.46 17.02 7.53
CA PHE A 519 4.24 15.80 7.43
C PHE A 519 4.55 15.25 8.83
N PRO A 520 3.69 14.35 9.38
CA PRO A 520 3.87 13.81 10.72
C PRO A 520 5.23 13.09 10.89
N PRO A 521 5.82 13.07 12.09
CA PRO A 521 7.13 12.46 12.32
C PRO A 521 7.26 11.01 11.82
N ALA A 522 6.18 10.20 11.93
CA ALA A 522 6.15 8.83 11.42
C ALA A 522 6.27 8.75 9.89
N LEU A 523 5.72 9.72 9.15
CA LEU A 523 5.81 9.82 7.69
C LEU A 523 7.21 10.29 7.26
N ILE A 524 7.79 11.26 7.96
CA ILE A 524 9.18 11.72 7.78
C ILE A 524 10.16 10.58 7.98
N GLU A 525 9.99 9.81 9.05
CA GLU A 525 10.85 8.66 9.34
C GLU A 525 10.64 7.50 8.34
N ARG A 526 9.41 7.30 7.84
CA ARG A 526 9.16 6.41 6.69
C ARG A 526 9.90 6.89 5.43
N ALA A 527 9.85 8.17 5.10
CA ALA A 527 10.54 8.77 3.95
C ALA A 527 12.07 8.63 4.05
N ARG A 528 12.64 8.83 5.24
CA ARG A 528 14.07 8.61 5.51
C ARG A 528 14.51 7.18 5.24
N ARG A 529 13.76 6.19 5.76
CA ARG A 529 14.02 4.76 5.49
C ARG A 529 13.88 4.43 4.00
N LEU A 530 12.88 5.00 3.32
CA LEU A 530 12.69 4.82 1.88
C LEU A 530 13.89 5.35 1.08
N THR A 531 14.38 6.54 1.42
CA THR A 531 15.59 7.14 0.82
C THR A 531 16.81 6.24 1.01
N ALA A 532 17.05 5.76 2.24
CA ALA A 532 18.15 4.84 2.52
C ALA A 532 18.05 3.54 1.69
N GLN A 533 16.85 2.96 1.55
CA GLN A 533 16.61 1.76 0.74
C GLN A 533 16.86 1.99 -0.77
N LEU A 534 16.43 3.14 -1.31
CA LEU A 534 16.64 3.53 -2.71
C LEU A 534 18.12 3.73 -3.03
N VAL A 535 18.84 4.45 -2.16
CA VAL A 535 20.28 4.72 -2.32
C VAL A 535 21.09 3.43 -2.21
N ALA A 536 20.83 2.60 -1.19
CA ALA A 536 21.55 1.34 -0.98
C ALA A 536 21.38 0.33 -2.13
N ARG A 537 20.22 0.31 -2.79
CA ARG A 537 19.95 -0.54 -3.98
C ARG A 537 20.33 0.11 -5.31
N GLY A 538 20.85 1.33 -5.30
CA GLY A 538 21.21 2.06 -6.53
C GLY A 538 20.02 2.37 -7.44
N VAL A 539 18.79 2.44 -6.91
CA VAL A 539 17.58 2.69 -7.69
C VAL A 539 17.66 4.08 -8.32
N THR A 540 17.44 4.15 -9.62
CA THR A 540 17.28 5.38 -10.41
C THR A 540 15.79 5.63 -10.67
N LEU A 541 15.40 6.89 -10.77
CA LEU A 541 14.02 7.31 -11.04
C LEU A 541 13.86 7.64 -12.53
N SER A 542 12.64 7.67 -13.08
CA SER A 542 12.46 7.99 -14.52
C SER A 542 11.25 8.87 -14.84
N VAL A 543 11.47 10.04 -15.46
CA VAL A 543 10.42 10.99 -15.95
C VAL A 543 10.86 11.73 -17.22
N LEU A 544 9.88 12.22 -18.00
CA LEU A 544 10.06 13.02 -19.22
C LEU A 544 9.72 14.52 -19.05
N PHE A 545 10.63 15.38 -19.54
CA PHE A 545 10.51 16.82 -19.88
C PHE A 545 9.99 17.83 -18.83
N GLY A 546 10.80 18.85 -18.54
CA GLY A 546 10.37 20.16 -18.01
C GLY A 546 11.05 21.31 -18.78
N GLY A 547 10.59 22.55 -18.57
CA GLY A 547 11.07 23.76 -19.27
C GLY A 547 11.96 24.69 -18.46
N GLY A 548 12.65 25.63 -19.16
CA GLY A 548 13.51 26.67 -18.60
C GLY A 548 13.98 27.69 -19.65
N GLU A 549 14.73 28.70 -19.23
CA GLU A 549 15.36 29.68 -20.14
C GLU A 549 16.55 29.09 -20.89
N THR A 550 17.36 28.28 -20.19
CA THR A 550 18.33 27.40 -20.84
C THR A 550 17.56 26.29 -21.55
N ARG A 551 17.47 26.36 -22.88
CA ARG A 551 16.62 25.47 -23.70
C ARG A 551 17.37 24.35 -24.43
N THR A 552 18.72 24.36 -24.41
CA THR A 552 19.54 23.36 -25.09
C THR A 552 20.62 22.82 -24.16
N ASN A 553 21.01 21.56 -24.38
CA ASN A 553 22.07 20.90 -23.62
C ASN A 553 23.44 21.58 -23.84
N LEU A 554 23.67 22.22 -24.99
CA LEU A 554 24.88 22.99 -25.25
C LEU A 554 24.92 24.28 -24.42
N ALA A 555 23.83 25.06 -24.38
CA ALA A 555 23.75 26.27 -23.56
C ALA A 555 23.85 25.96 -22.05
N LEU A 556 23.42 24.77 -21.61
CA LEU A 556 23.69 24.28 -20.27
C LEU A 556 25.19 24.08 -20.05
N LEU A 557 25.88 23.33 -20.90
CA LEU A 557 27.33 23.09 -20.79
C LEU A 557 28.15 24.38 -20.81
N GLU A 558 27.84 25.30 -21.72
CA GLU A 558 28.45 26.64 -21.81
C GLU A 558 28.32 27.39 -20.47
N ARG A 559 27.12 27.41 -19.90
CA ARG A 559 26.84 28.13 -18.64
C ARG A 559 27.44 27.45 -17.42
N VAL A 560 27.56 26.11 -17.40
CA VAL A 560 28.25 25.38 -16.32
C VAL A 560 29.75 25.65 -16.36
N ARG A 561 30.40 25.56 -17.54
CA ARG A 561 31.84 25.90 -17.65
C ARG A 561 32.13 27.36 -17.33
N ALA A 562 31.24 28.29 -17.70
CA ALA A 562 31.41 29.70 -17.38
C ALA A 562 31.27 30.00 -15.87
N ALA A 563 30.43 29.25 -15.15
CA ALA A 563 30.29 29.37 -13.70
C ALA A 563 31.42 28.66 -12.94
N ASN A 564 31.86 27.51 -13.45
CA ASN A 564 32.82 26.61 -12.83
C ASN A 564 34.05 26.41 -13.75
N PRO A 565 34.92 27.44 -13.90
CA PRO A 565 36.01 27.40 -14.87
C PRO A 565 37.02 26.28 -14.60
N ASP A 566 37.38 26.06 -13.33
CA ASP A 566 38.44 25.13 -12.91
C ASP A 566 37.92 23.72 -12.54
N ALA A 567 36.60 23.50 -12.59
CA ALA A 567 35.99 22.22 -12.21
C ALA A 567 36.17 21.14 -13.29
N PHE A 568 36.22 19.87 -12.87
CA PHE A 568 36.22 18.73 -13.79
C PHE A 568 34.79 18.36 -14.18
N ILE A 569 34.37 18.75 -15.39
CA ILE A 569 32.99 18.65 -15.87
C ILE A 569 32.76 17.33 -16.59
N LEU A 570 31.90 16.48 -16.00
CA LEU A 570 31.37 15.27 -16.62
C LEU A 570 30.06 15.55 -17.35
N TYR A 571 30.03 15.42 -18.69
CA TYR A 571 28.79 15.47 -19.45
C TYR A 571 28.19 14.07 -19.68
N LYS A 572 27.03 13.79 -19.06
CA LYS A 572 26.23 12.61 -19.39
C LYS A 572 25.10 12.98 -20.36
N PRO A 573 25.15 12.56 -21.65
CA PRO A 573 24.00 12.66 -22.53
C PRO A 573 22.88 11.71 -22.07
N HIS A 574 21.62 12.13 -22.25
CA HIS A 574 20.45 11.30 -21.93
C HIS A 574 20.42 10.05 -22.84
N PRO A 575 20.10 8.84 -22.34
CA PRO A 575 20.13 7.60 -23.13
C PRO A 575 19.28 7.68 -24.41
N ASP A 576 18.03 8.17 -24.34
CA ASP A 576 17.20 8.39 -25.54
C ASP A 576 17.78 9.41 -26.54
N VAL A 577 18.64 10.33 -26.10
CA VAL A 577 19.31 11.29 -27.00
C VAL A 577 20.51 10.62 -27.68
N ALA A 578 21.31 9.86 -26.93
CA ALA A 578 22.41 9.05 -27.47
C ALA A 578 21.89 7.98 -28.46
N ALA A 579 20.74 7.38 -28.18
CA ALA A 579 20.04 6.44 -29.08
C ALA A 579 19.29 7.12 -30.24
N GLY A 580 19.36 8.45 -30.39
CA GLY A 580 18.69 9.20 -31.46
C GLY A 580 17.15 9.21 -31.40
N HIS A 581 16.56 8.78 -30.27
CA HIS A 581 15.11 8.72 -30.05
C HIS A 581 14.53 10.03 -29.52
N ARG A 582 15.37 10.99 -29.10
CA ARG A 582 14.99 12.29 -28.53
C ARG A 582 15.86 13.42 -29.10
N LYS A 583 15.26 14.57 -29.41
CA LYS A 583 15.97 15.79 -29.82
C LYS A 583 16.84 16.33 -28.66
N GLY A 584 17.97 16.96 -29.01
CA GLY A 584 18.90 17.55 -28.03
C GLY A 584 20.33 16.96 -28.06
N ALA A 585 20.70 16.21 -29.10
CA ALA A 585 22.07 15.76 -29.28
C ALA A 585 23.02 16.96 -29.40
N VAL A 586 24.12 16.93 -28.66
CA VAL A 586 25.23 17.90 -28.78
C VAL A 586 26.35 17.17 -29.52
N PRO A 587 26.88 17.70 -30.63
CA PRO A 587 28.03 17.12 -31.31
C PRO A 587 29.21 16.97 -30.34
N GLU A 588 29.87 15.81 -30.36
CA GLU A 588 30.90 15.48 -29.36
C GLU A 588 32.04 16.51 -29.32
N ALA A 589 32.47 16.99 -30.49
CA ALA A 589 33.48 18.03 -30.63
C ALA A 589 33.07 19.37 -29.99
N LEU A 590 31.77 19.69 -29.90
CA LEU A 590 31.28 20.87 -29.19
C LEU A 590 31.16 20.61 -27.68
N ALA A 591 30.71 19.41 -27.28
CA ALA A 591 30.64 19.05 -25.86
C ALA A 591 32.04 19.04 -25.20
N ARG A 592 33.06 18.51 -25.88
CA ARG A 592 34.47 18.51 -25.42
C ARG A 592 35.11 19.90 -25.28
N ARG A 593 34.48 20.97 -25.78
CA ARG A 593 34.95 22.36 -25.54
C ARG A 593 34.60 22.88 -24.15
N PHE A 594 33.65 22.24 -23.48
CA PHE A 594 33.10 22.70 -22.19
C PHE A 594 33.16 21.61 -21.11
N ALA A 595 33.10 20.32 -21.49
CA ALA A 595 33.22 19.18 -20.59
C ALA A 595 34.55 18.43 -20.80
N ASP A 596 35.21 18.06 -19.70
CA ASP A 596 36.49 17.33 -19.71
C ASP A 596 36.32 15.86 -20.08
N ALA A 597 35.17 15.27 -19.73
CA ALA A 597 34.81 13.92 -20.16
C ALA A 597 33.32 13.79 -20.49
N ILE A 598 33.01 12.90 -21.44
CA ILE A 598 31.64 12.58 -21.86
C ILE A 598 31.33 11.13 -21.49
N VAL A 599 30.34 10.91 -20.63
CA VAL A 599 30.10 9.60 -20.00
C VAL A 599 28.78 8.99 -20.44
N GLN A 600 28.85 8.10 -21.43
CA GLN A 600 27.68 7.42 -21.99
C GLN A 600 27.30 6.17 -21.18
N ASP A 601 28.25 5.28 -20.93
CA ASP A 601 27.99 3.90 -20.48
C ASP A 601 27.92 3.70 -18.95
N ALA A 602 28.30 4.69 -18.14
CA ALA A 602 28.13 4.62 -16.69
C ALA A 602 26.67 4.82 -16.27
N SER A 603 26.21 4.10 -15.25
CA SER A 603 24.87 4.32 -14.68
C SER A 603 24.79 5.69 -13.99
N THR A 604 23.62 6.34 -14.03
CA THR A 604 23.41 7.63 -13.35
C THR A 604 23.70 7.49 -11.86
N ALA A 605 23.21 6.43 -11.21
CA ALA A 605 23.47 6.16 -9.80
C ALA A 605 24.96 6.08 -9.43
N ALA A 606 25.80 5.49 -10.29
CA ALA A 606 27.25 5.43 -10.04
C ALA A 606 27.91 6.81 -10.12
N LEU A 607 27.52 7.63 -11.11
CA LEU A 607 28.03 9.01 -11.24
C LEU A 607 27.59 9.92 -10.09
N LEU A 608 26.32 9.83 -9.67
CA LEU A 608 25.82 10.59 -8.52
C LEU A 608 26.51 10.20 -7.20
N SER A 609 27.16 9.04 -7.15
CA SER A 609 27.98 8.60 -6.01
C SER A 609 29.42 9.14 -6.03
N CYS A 610 29.91 9.71 -7.15
CA CYS A 610 31.29 10.20 -7.28
C CYS A 610 31.44 11.68 -7.66
N ILE A 611 30.35 12.44 -7.85
CA ILE A 611 30.37 13.89 -8.05
C ILE A 611 30.12 14.66 -6.75
N ASP A 612 30.65 15.88 -6.66
CA ASP A 612 30.35 16.82 -5.57
C ASP A 612 29.01 17.53 -5.80
N GLU A 613 28.78 18.01 -7.03
CA GLU A 613 27.59 18.74 -7.44
C GLU A 613 27.03 18.26 -8.79
N LEU A 614 25.72 18.46 -9.00
CA LEU A 614 25.03 18.19 -10.26
C LEU A 614 24.36 19.44 -10.82
N HIS A 615 24.68 19.78 -12.06
CA HIS A 615 24.02 20.87 -12.80
C HIS A 615 22.97 20.31 -13.76
N THR A 616 21.73 20.80 -13.69
CA THR A 616 20.65 20.31 -14.57
C THR A 616 19.59 21.37 -14.89
N MET A 617 18.88 21.20 -16.01
CA MET A 617 17.70 22.02 -16.31
C MET A 617 16.48 21.54 -15.51
N THR A 618 16.00 20.33 -15.83
CA THR A 618 14.79 19.73 -15.23
C THR A 618 14.87 18.20 -15.18
N SER A 619 16.09 17.63 -15.20
CA SER A 619 16.25 16.17 -15.18
C SER A 619 15.85 15.61 -13.83
N LEU A 620 15.25 14.43 -13.79
CA LEU A 620 14.97 13.76 -12.52
C LEU A 620 16.25 13.32 -11.77
N ALA A 621 17.38 13.26 -12.48
CA ALA A 621 18.70 13.10 -11.87
C ALA A 621 19.00 14.16 -10.80
N GLY A 622 18.41 15.37 -10.89
CA GLY A 622 18.48 16.38 -9.82
C GLY A 622 17.86 15.89 -8.52
N PHE A 623 16.68 15.29 -8.56
CA PHE A 623 16.07 14.69 -7.39
C PHE A 623 16.87 13.48 -6.88
N GLU A 624 17.36 12.62 -7.76
CA GLU A 624 18.22 11.48 -7.38
C GLU A 624 19.55 11.90 -6.73
N ALA A 625 20.05 13.09 -7.07
CA ALA A 625 21.25 13.69 -6.49
C ALA A 625 20.96 14.24 -5.08
N LEU A 626 19.80 14.88 -4.88
CA LEU A 626 19.31 15.27 -3.55
C LEU A 626 19.16 14.05 -2.62
N LEU A 627 18.60 12.93 -3.11
CA LEU A 627 18.52 11.66 -2.34
C LEU A 627 19.89 11.13 -1.89
N ARG A 628 20.97 11.54 -2.56
CA ARG A 628 22.37 11.18 -2.25
C ARG A 628 23.13 12.30 -1.55
N HIS A 629 22.43 13.34 -1.08
CA HIS A 629 22.98 14.52 -0.43
C HIS A 629 24.05 15.25 -1.26
N ARG A 630 23.92 15.24 -2.59
CA ARG A 630 24.75 16.05 -3.50
C ARG A 630 24.20 17.45 -3.63
N GLN A 631 25.08 18.42 -3.90
CA GLN A 631 24.65 19.77 -4.25
C GLN A 631 24.00 19.73 -5.65
N VAL A 632 22.94 20.51 -5.86
CA VAL A 632 22.18 20.49 -7.12
C VAL A 632 21.86 21.90 -7.58
N THR A 633 22.39 22.28 -8.74
CA THR A 633 22.19 23.58 -9.39
C THR A 633 21.20 23.44 -10.54
N VAL A 634 20.13 24.24 -10.52
CA VAL A 634 18.95 24.07 -11.38
C VAL A 634 18.73 25.27 -12.30
N TYR A 635 18.69 25.02 -13.61
CA TYR A 635 18.54 26.03 -14.68
C TYR A 635 17.14 26.06 -15.32
N GLY A 636 16.20 25.27 -14.80
CA GLY A 636 14.80 25.19 -15.23
C GLY A 636 13.85 25.22 -14.03
N ARG A 637 12.60 24.75 -14.21
CA ARG A 637 11.58 24.72 -13.14
C ARG A 637 11.04 23.30 -12.89
N PRO A 638 11.85 22.35 -12.39
CA PRO A 638 11.37 21.03 -11.97
C PRO A 638 10.60 21.10 -10.64
N PHE A 639 9.81 20.06 -10.33
CA PHE A 639 8.98 20.01 -9.11
C PHE A 639 9.79 20.14 -7.80
N TYR A 640 11.05 19.71 -7.79
CA TYR A 640 11.93 19.70 -6.62
C TYR A 640 12.69 21.02 -6.40
N ALA A 641 12.52 22.01 -7.28
CA ALA A 641 13.16 23.33 -7.17
C ALA A 641 12.24 24.39 -6.53
N GLY A 642 12.87 25.39 -5.91
CA GLY A 642 12.22 26.49 -5.18
C GLY A 642 11.91 26.21 -3.71
N TRP A 643 12.23 25.02 -3.20
CA TRP A 643 11.97 24.62 -1.80
C TRP A 643 13.15 24.86 -0.84
N GLY A 644 14.23 25.49 -1.33
CA GLY A 644 15.46 25.70 -0.57
C GLY A 644 16.40 24.49 -0.47
N LEU A 645 16.15 23.44 -1.26
CA LEU A 645 16.99 22.24 -1.38
C LEU A 645 18.00 22.30 -2.53
N THR A 646 17.87 23.29 -3.43
CA THR A 646 18.62 23.43 -4.68
C THR A 646 19.14 24.86 -4.84
N ALA A 647 20.25 25.01 -5.58
CA ALA A 647 20.72 26.30 -6.06
C ALA A 647 19.97 26.66 -7.35
N ASP A 648 18.90 27.43 -7.21
CA ASP A 648 17.99 27.75 -8.32
C ASP A 648 18.47 28.99 -9.11
N MET A 649 18.82 28.80 -10.37
CA MET A 649 19.31 29.86 -11.27
C MET A 649 18.17 30.70 -11.89
N LEU A 650 16.92 30.33 -11.60
CA LEU A 650 15.71 31.10 -11.88
C LEU A 650 15.08 31.45 -10.53
N ALA A 651 14.47 32.64 -10.41
CA ALA A 651 13.69 32.98 -9.23
C ALA A 651 12.43 32.09 -9.15
N ILE A 652 12.44 31.10 -8.26
CA ILE A 652 11.33 30.19 -8.01
C ILE A 652 10.93 30.33 -6.54
N ASP A 653 9.89 31.12 -6.28
CA ASP A 653 9.25 31.14 -4.97
C ASP A 653 8.17 30.04 -4.89
N ARG A 654 8.16 29.31 -3.77
CA ARG A 654 7.19 28.26 -3.43
C ARG A 654 6.42 28.55 -2.14
N GLY A 655 6.65 29.71 -1.50
CA GLY A 655 5.97 30.13 -0.27
C GLY A 655 6.45 29.44 1.02
N ARG A 656 7.20 28.32 0.93
CA ARG A 656 7.86 27.67 2.08
C ARG A 656 9.14 26.96 1.67
N ARG A 657 9.96 26.63 2.68
CA ARG A 657 11.07 25.67 2.54
C ARG A 657 10.61 24.26 2.94
N LEU A 658 11.34 23.25 2.46
CA LEU A 658 11.16 21.84 2.83
C LEU A 658 12.50 21.20 3.19
N SER A 659 12.45 20.22 4.07
CA SER A 659 13.47 19.19 4.21
C SER A 659 13.41 18.17 3.07
N LEU A 660 14.50 17.42 2.88
CA LEU A 660 14.54 16.33 1.90
C LEU A 660 13.50 15.25 2.21
N ASP A 661 13.31 14.93 3.49
CA ASP A 661 12.35 13.90 3.91
C ASP A 661 10.90 14.32 3.65
N GLU A 662 10.54 15.60 3.78
CA GLU A 662 9.23 16.13 3.36
C GLU A 662 9.03 16.03 1.83
N LEU A 663 10.04 16.41 1.05
CA LEU A 663 10.00 16.28 -0.41
C LEU A 663 9.83 14.82 -0.84
N VAL A 664 10.52 13.89 -0.18
CA VAL A 664 10.38 12.44 -0.42
C VAL A 664 9.01 11.92 0.00
N ALA A 665 8.48 12.35 1.15
CA ALA A 665 7.15 11.98 1.60
C ALA A 665 6.07 12.41 0.59
N GLY A 666 6.11 13.66 0.14
CA GLY A 666 5.20 14.16 -0.90
C GLY A 666 5.38 13.42 -2.22
N ALA A 667 6.61 13.41 -2.78
CA ALA A 667 6.86 12.95 -4.14
C ALA A 667 6.90 11.43 -4.31
N LEU A 668 7.31 10.65 -3.30
CA LEU A 668 7.50 9.19 -3.41
C LEU A 668 6.52 8.35 -2.57
N ILE A 669 5.81 8.93 -1.61
CA ILE A 669 4.87 8.17 -0.75
C ILE A 669 3.41 8.58 -1.02
N LEU A 670 3.12 9.88 -1.04
CA LEU A 670 1.73 10.38 -1.05
C LEU A 670 1.17 10.68 -2.45
N TYR A 671 1.98 11.21 -3.37
CA TYR A 671 1.53 11.61 -4.71
C TYR A 671 1.37 10.45 -5.72
N PRO A 672 2.38 9.57 -5.92
CA PRO A 672 2.25 8.40 -6.79
C PRO A 672 1.44 7.27 -6.13
N ARG A 673 0.67 6.54 -6.93
CA ARG A 673 0.06 5.27 -6.55
C ARG A 673 0.94 4.12 -7.04
N TYR A 674 1.05 3.06 -6.25
CA TYR A 674 1.83 1.87 -6.59
C TYR A 674 0.96 0.62 -6.67
N LEU A 675 1.32 -0.32 -7.54
CA LEU A 675 0.58 -1.56 -7.76
C LEU A 675 1.55 -2.74 -7.89
N ASP A 676 1.54 -3.66 -6.93
CA ASP A 676 2.47 -4.79 -6.88
C ASP A 676 2.34 -5.64 -8.15
N PRO A 677 3.42 -5.89 -8.90
CA PRO A 677 3.39 -6.70 -10.12
C PRO A 677 2.87 -8.12 -9.90
N VAL A 678 3.06 -8.69 -8.69
CA VAL A 678 2.69 -10.06 -8.32
C VAL A 678 1.21 -10.14 -7.94
N THR A 679 0.80 -9.54 -6.83
CA THR A 679 -0.57 -9.64 -6.28
C THR A 679 -1.61 -8.82 -7.04
N ARG A 680 -1.19 -7.78 -7.78
CA ARG A 680 -2.07 -6.75 -8.38
C ARG A 680 -2.89 -5.96 -7.38
N LEU A 681 -2.39 -5.86 -6.14
CA LEU A 681 -2.97 -5.01 -5.10
C LEU A 681 -2.26 -3.64 -5.05
N PRO A 682 -2.96 -2.56 -4.66
CA PRO A 682 -2.32 -1.29 -4.34
C PRO A 682 -1.30 -1.50 -3.22
N CYS A 683 -0.18 -0.81 -3.23
CA CYS A 683 0.89 -0.99 -2.25
C CYS A 683 1.65 0.32 -1.96
N GLY A 684 2.59 0.28 -1.03
CA GLY A 684 3.58 1.35 -0.84
C GLY A 684 4.78 1.21 -1.78
N PRO A 685 5.59 2.27 -1.96
CA PRO A 685 6.82 2.22 -2.74
C PRO A 685 7.82 1.16 -2.24
N GLU A 686 7.80 0.83 -0.94
CA GLU A 686 8.68 -0.17 -0.32
C GLU A 686 8.53 -1.55 -0.98
N VAL A 687 7.29 -1.98 -1.22
CA VAL A 687 6.99 -3.26 -1.89
C VAL A 687 7.55 -3.24 -3.30
N ILE A 688 7.42 -2.12 -4.02
CA ILE A 688 7.95 -2.02 -5.39
C ILE A 688 9.47 -2.06 -5.41
N ILE A 689 10.15 -1.41 -4.46
CA ILE A 689 11.60 -1.47 -4.32
C ILE A 689 12.08 -2.92 -4.10
N GLU A 690 11.43 -3.67 -3.20
CA GLU A 690 11.72 -5.10 -2.99
C GLU A 690 11.46 -5.96 -4.25
N ARG A 691 10.48 -5.59 -5.09
CA ARG A 691 10.26 -6.25 -6.38
C ARG A 691 11.29 -5.86 -7.44
N LEU A 692 12.02 -4.75 -7.34
CA LEU A 692 13.06 -4.40 -8.32
C LEU A 692 14.21 -5.43 -8.31
N ASP A 693 14.47 -6.05 -7.15
CA ASP A 693 15.47 -7.11 -6.97
C ASP A 693 15.06 -8.46 -7.63
N GLN A 694 13.90 -8.53 -8.32
CA GLN A 694 13.33 -9.72 -8.99
C GLN A 694 13.16 -9.50 -10.53
N PRO A 695 14.23 -9.61 -11.34
CA PRO A 695 14.22 -9.26 -12.78
C PRO A 695 13.19 -10.01 -13.64
N GLU A 696 12.78 -11.21 -13.23
CA GLU A 696 11.76 -12.03 -13.87
C GLU A 696 10.36 -11.37 -13.87
N LEU A 697 10.07 -10.51 -12.90
CA LEU A 697 8.81 -9.74 -12.83
C LEU A 697 8.76 -8.61 -13.87
N TRP A 698 9.91 -8.16 -14.35
CA TRP A 698 10.08 -7.00 -15.23
C TRP A 698 10.35 -7.40 -16.69
N ARG A 699 9.77 -8.51 -17.14
CA ARG A 699 9.94 -8.99 -18.52
C ARG A 699 8.83 -8.46 -19.46
N PRO A 700 9.17 -8.03 -20.70
CA PRO A 700 8.18 -7.67 -21.69
C PRO A 700 7.29 -8.86 -22.08
N GLY A 701 5.96 -8.69 -22.04
CA GLY A 701 5.03 -9.73 -22.51
C GLY A 701 5.11 -9.95 -24.03
N MET A 702 4.65 -11.10 -24.53
CA MET A 702 4.75 -11.47 -25.96
C MET A 702 4.17 -10.41 -26.91
N LEU A 703 3.05 -9.78 -26.55
CA LEU A 703 2.43 -8.67 -27.31
C LEU A 703 3.33 -7.43 -27.44
N VAL A 704 4.16 -7.18 -26.43
CA VAL A 704 5.16 -6.10 -26.46
C VAL A 704 6.31 -6.47 -27.39
N LEU A 705 6.76 -7.73 -27.36
CA LEU A 705 7.80 -8.24 -28.25
C LEU A 705 7.38 -8.12 -29.73
N ALA A 706 6.15 -8.54 -30.05
CA ALA A 706 5.56 -8.39 -31.39
C ALA A 706 5.49 -6.90 -31.83
N ARG A 707 5.16 -5.99 -30.90
CA ARG A 707 5.14 -4.54 -31.19
C ARG A 707 6.55 -3.96 -31.40
N ARG A 708 7.57 -4.45 -30.69
CA ARG A 708 8.98 -4.07 -30.94
C ARG A 708 9.39 -4.48 -32.36
N LEU A 709 9.07 -5.70 -32.78
CA LEU A 709 9.32 -6.19 -34.14
C LEU A 709 8.61 -5.33 -35.19
N GLN A 710 7.31 -5.05 -35.00
CA GLN A 710 6.54 -4.17 -35.90
C GLN A 710 7.17 -2.76 -36.01
N GLY A 711 7.57 -2.16 -34.89
CA GLY A 711 8.20 -0.84 -34.86
C GLY A 711 9.62 -0.80 -35.44
N ALA A 712 10.38 -1.88 -35.31
CA ALA A 712 11.66 -2.05 -35.99
C ALA A 712 11.47 -2.19 -37.51
N LEU A 713 10.52 -3.01 -37.95
CA LEU A 713 10.20 -3.19 -39.37
C LEU A 713 9.74 -1.89 -40.03
N ALA A 714 8.85 -1.13 -39.36
CA ALA A 714 8.35 0.16 -39.84
C ALA A 714 9.47 1.22 -39.95
N ARG A 715 10.42 1.25 -38.99
CA ARG A 715 11.61 2.11 -39.08
C ARG A 715 12.50 1.72 -40.25
N ARG A 716 12.84 0.44 -40.40
CA ARG A 716 13.64 -0.07 -41.52
C ARG A 716 13.01 0.25 -42.89
N LEU A 717 11.69 0.11 -43.00
CA LEU A 717 10.92 0.51 -44.19
C LEU A 717 10.95 2.03 -44.44
N SER A 718 10.91 2.85 -43.39
CA SER A 718 11.03 4.30 -43.49
C SER A 718 12.45 4.75 -43.87
N GLU A 719 13.47 4.10 -43.34
CA GLU A 719 14.89 4.33 -43.64
C GLU A 719 15.20 3.94 -45.09
N MET A 720 14.74 2.76 -45.54
CA MET A 720 14.87 2.35 -46.95
C MET A 720 14.15 3.34 -47.89
N ARG A 721 12.94 3.81 -47.54
CA ARG A 721 12.24 4.85 -48.31
C ARG A 721 12.99 6.18 -48.32
N ALA A 722 13.65 6.56 -47.23
CA ALA A 722 14.47 7.78 -47.18
C ALA A 722 15.74 7.66 -48.04
N SER A 723 16.37 6.48 -48.09
CA SER A 723 17.53 6.23 -48.97
C SER A 723 17.18 6.06 -50.45
N LEU A 724 15.90 5.81 -50.78
CA LEU A 724 15.41 5.66 -52.15
C LEU A 724 14.87 6.96 -52.78
N LEU A 725 14.88 8.08 -52.04
CA LEU A 725 14.50 9.39 -52.56
C LEU A 725 15.71 10.07 -53.22
N PRO A 726 15.65 10.41 -54.52
CA PRO A 726 16.75 11.10 -55.20
C PRO A 726 17.07 12.46 -54.58
N SER A 727 18.35 12.74 -54.40
CA SER A 727 18.91 13.89 -53.66
C SER A 727 18.68 15.28 -54.30
N GLY A 728 17.88 15.38 -55.36
CA GLY A 728 17.58 16.64 -56.07
C GLY A 728 16.52 17.54 -55.44
N LEU A 729 15.49 16.97 -54.79
CA LEU A 729 14.30 17.75 -54.35
C LEU A 729 14.41 18.34 -52.93
N ALA A 730 15.44 18.00 -52.16
CA ALA A 730 15.58 18.45 -50.76
C ALA A 730 16.03 19.92 -50.61
N ARG A 731 16.60 20.56 -51.65
CA ARG A 731 17.16 21.92 -51.55
C ARG A 731 16.13 23.05 -51.61
N GLN A 732 14.89 22.81 -52.05
CA GLN A 732 13.89 23.86 -52.24
C GLN A 732 12.98 24.10 -51.02
N LYS A 733 12.96 23.19 -50.03
CA LYS A 733 12.13 23.27 -48.81
C LYS A 733 12.86 23.74 -47.54
N LEU A 734 14.05 24.32 -47.70
CA LEU A 734 14.88 24.87 -46.61
C LEU A 734 15.09 26.39 -46.72
N ARG A 735 14.22 27.09 -47.46
CA ARG A 735 14.19 28.55 -47.61
C ARG A 735 12.78 29.17 -47.42
N GLN A 736 11.88 28.42 -46.81
CA GLN A 736 10.59 28.86 -46.24
C GLN A 736 10.43 28.17 -44.88
#